data_AF-W9DP71-F1
#
_entry.id   AF-W9DP71-F1
#
_cell.length_a   1.000
_cell.length_b   1.000
_cell.length_c   1.000
_cell.angle_alpha   90.00
_cell.angle_beta   90.00
_cell.angle_gamma   90.00
#
_symmetry.space_group_name_H-M   'P 1'
#
loop_
_entity.id
_entity.type
_entity.pdbx_description
1 polymer ?
#
loop_
_entity_poly.entity_id
_entity_poly.type
_entity_poly.pdbx_seq_one_letter_code
_entity_poly.pdbx_strand_id
1 'polypeptide(L)'
;MTLACVAVLASPAMAGVVGERTINTSTVNPGETFEVTVSLTATGTSMRTAGILEDLPDYWTLTTIDNDGLSHVIEDGNHTWVDESGSTLDPAVPVTIVYDVTVPENATAGTYSITGLVKAMEDVGGSFDMCSNTTKGDNSVTIAAASVVHINDGDDYKSKIENAAAGATIYWHEGTYSGDDVSLPDNVHIIGDGKDVVIFQEKLLDGENIEAEGLTVHVFGSTNYKVTNLTVADCGITSLYAEGNIYVENCTSTSNNGNINLQVYGLNYGNLIIKYNTFDGSAYGMGSIVFGDFDNAEIIGNTFLNYDSASNMGLITMATDTSTTVIENNVIENYAGMVAPISVGGDVVIRGNTIDTVSSTYTGSSPIAAAGATDFTVYQNNFFNCSTPYVNTDMANGATVSLTWHSPEAIDYTYQGNSYSSILGNYYDTYTGSDADGDGIGDSSYSPGASGTDEYPLMAAFTDGEIESELFNELYSGNVTVMETDIDFTASDSSETYPVSQRTCLGALLESGVEYYINDDSYADYGSFYLESIGGIEAQSWPGASWGIYVNGEATDYGLGLNSVSDGDVVSFYYAPWDTETFAQDLDKVFYSVSITVNDETPIDAQRTIKYQTFNVDSDQYNSTLVTVTITANEYLEALYLIETVPSDWILTSADEDGALFRESDDPDTYEWMWAGSMNAGDSKTIKYVIQYPAGESLDDYEFDGVVSAYVNNVDVDDINVLGDSSIELTEDWNPWDDIGSEEDEVVTGSELQEAIKCWINKIDIPETGAEMTSDRMQEVIHLWLIQ
;
A
#
# COMPACT_ATOMS: atom_id res chain seq x y z
N MET A 1 18.18 89.17 58.42
CA MET A 1 18.08 88.96 56.96
C MET A 1 18.10 87.46 56.78
N THR A 2 16.92 86.86 56.64
CA THR A 2 16.72 85.41 56.68
C THR A 2 16.06 85.05 55.36
N LEU A 3 16.78 84.29 54.52
CA LEU A 3 16.31 83.87 53.21
C LEU A 3 15.50 82.58 53.38
N ALA A 4 14.22 82.62 53.02
CA ALA A 4 13.33 81.47 53.03
C ALA A 4 13.47 80.68 51.72
N CYS A 5 13.64 79.37 51.87
CA CYS A 5 13.66 78.39 50.80
C CYS A 5 12.23 78.22 50.25
N VAL A 6 12.05 78.39 48.94
CA VAL A 6 10.80 78.07 48.24
C VAL A 6 10.92 76.65 47.71
N ALA A 7 10.13 75.74 48.27
CA ALA A 7 9.98 74.39 47.77
C ALA A 7 9.19 74.41 46.45
N VAL A 8 9.79 73.86 45.39
CA VAL A 8 9.10 73.53 44.14
C VAL A 8 8.31 72.25 44.41
N LEU A 9 6.98 72.34 44.31
CA LEU A 9 6.09 71.18 44.30
C LEU A 9 6.34 70.42 42.98
N ALA A 10 6.88 69.21 43.07
CA ALA A 10 6.88 68.27 41.97
C ALA A 10 5.43 67.90 41.65
N SER A 11 5.07 67.95 40.37
CA SER A 11 3.85 67.32 39.84
C SER A 11 3.85 65.84 40.27
N PRO A 12 2.71 65.25 40.68
CA PRO A 12 2.63 63.82 40.94
C PRO A 12 3.06 63.06 39.67
N ALA A 13 3.85 62.00 39.84
CA ALA A 13 4.14 61.07 38.75
C ALA A 13 2.80 60.52 38.23
N MET A 14 2.61 60.57 36.91
CA MET A 14 1.46 59.98 36.23
C MET A 14 1.35 58.50 36.62
N ALA A 15 0.16 58.04 37.02
CA ALA A 15 -0.01 56.65 37.39
C ALA A 15 0.10 55.76 36.14
N GLY A 16 0.47 54.50 36.33
CA GLY A 16 0.64 53.56 35.24
C GLY A 16 0.86 52.15 35.73
N VAL A 17 0.90 51.19 34.81
CA VAL A 17 1.09 49.77 35.12
C VAL A 17 2.45 49.27 34.62
N VAL A 18 3.08 48.42 35.41
CA VAL A 18 4.31 47.71 35.04
C VAL A 18 4.06 46.20 35.21
N GLY A 19 4.46 45.44 34.20
CA GLY A 19 4.48 43.98 34.23
C GLY A 19 5.91 43.50 34.16
N GLU A 20 6.30 42.59 35.05
CA GLU A 20 7.58 41.90 35.03
C GLU A 20 7.33 40.40 34.83
N ARG A 21 7.95 39.83 33.80
CA ARG A 21 7.91 38.40 33.46
C ARG A 21 9.23 37.75 33.81
N THR A 22 9.13 36.55 34.37
CA THR A 22 10.26 35.64 34.60
C THR A 22 9.91 34.29 34.01
N ILE A 23 10.84 33.70 33.25
CA ILE A 23 10.72 32.33 32.73
C ILE A 23 11.73 31.47 33.50
N ASN A 24 11.31 30.30 33.99
CA ASN A 24 12.17 29.46 34.84
C ASN A 24 13.38 28.85 34.11
N THR A 25 13.36 28.83 32.78
CA THR A 25 14.43 28.35 31.90
C THR A 25 14.66 29.29 30.72
N SER A 26 15.85 29.21 30.11
CA SER A 26 16.18 29.89 28.85
C SER A 26 16.21 28.94 27.65
N THR A 27 16.16 27.63 27.90
CA THR A 27 16.19 26.58 26.88
C THR A 27 15.24 25.45 27.29
N VAL A 28 14.50 24.92 26.32
CA VAL A 28 13.53 23.83 26.51
C VAL A 28 13.52 22.95 25.26
N ASN A 29 13.28 21.65 25.40
CA ASN A 29 13.17 20.76 24.25
C ASN A 29 11.75 20.78 23.67
N PRO A 30 11.54 20.36 22.41
CA PRO A 30 10.21 20.08 21.90
C PRO A 30 9.46 19.08 22.81
N GLY A 31 8.15 19.26 22.98
CA GLY A 31 7.31 18.42 23.87
C GLY A 31 7.39 18.76 25.37
N GLU A 32 8.42 19.46 25.83
CA GLU A 32 8.57 19.83 27.24
C GLU A 32 7.74 21.06 27.65
N THR A 33 7.59 21.22 28.97
CA THR A 33 6.86 22.33 29.60
C THR A 33 7.81 23.21 30.41
N PHE A 34 7.57 24.52 30.40
CA PHE A 34 8.29 25.47 31.26
C PHE A 34 7.34 26.44 31.97
N GLU A 35 7.74 26.92 33.15
CA GLU A 35 6.93 27.78 34.00
C GLU A 35 7.23 29.26 33.71
N VAL A 36 6.18 30.07 33.63
CA VAL A 36 6.24 31.51 33.46
C VAL A 36 5.50 32.19 34.59
N THR A 37 6.13 33.19 35.19
CA THR A 37 5.54 34.06 36.21
C THR A 37 5.44 35.49 35.69
N VAL A 38 4.25 36.09 35.75
CA VAL A 38 4.00 37.49 35.37
C VAL A 38 3.47 38.25 36.59
N SER A 39 4.24 39.22 37.08
CA SER A 39 3.84 40.11 38.18
C SER A 39 3.47 41.49 37.66
N LEU A 40 2.24 41.92 37.98
CA LEU A 40 1.65 43.19 37.58
C LEU A 40 1.56 44.13 38.79
N THR A 41 2.14 45.33 38.68
CA THR A 41 2.22 46.32 39.77
C THR A 41 1.76 47.70 39.31
N ALA A 42 0.98 48.38 40.15
CA ALA A 42 0.63 49.78 39.95
C ALA A 42 1.81 50.70 40.27
N THR A 43 1.99 51.76 39.49
CA THR A 43 3.02 52.79 39.72
C THR A 43 2.37 54.12 40.11
N GLY A 44 2.95 54.79 41.11
CA GLY A 44 2.44 56.06 41.62
C GLY A 44 1.27 55.87 42.60
N THR A 45 0.06 55.63 42.08
CA THR A 45 -1.17 55.46 42.86
C THR A 45 -1.86 54.13 42.56
N SER A 46 -2.77 53.71 43.44
CA SER A 46 -3.58 52.51 43.21
C SER A 46 -4.44 52.64 41.95
N MET A 47 -4.57 51.54 41.22
CA MET A 47 -5.40 51.42 40.02
C MET A 47 -6.51 50.38 40.25
N ARG A 48 -7.33 50.11 39.24
CA ARG A 48 -8.43 49.13 39.30
C ARG A 48 -8.38 48.17 38.12
N THR A 49 -8.99 47.00 38.25
CA THR A 49 -9.20 46.05 37.15
C THR A 49 -7.87 45.66 36.50
N ALA A 50 -7.06 44.89 37.22
CA ALA A 50 -5.84 44.33 36.67
C ALA A 50 -6.16 43.36 35.52
N GLY A 51 -5.32 43.37 34.49
CA GLY A 51 -5.39 42.39 33.42
C GLY A 51 -4.04 42.10 32.79
N ILE A 52 -3.87 40.86 32.35
CA ILE A 52 -2.68 40.36 31.65
C ILE A 52 -3.16 39.71 30.35
N LEU A 53 -2.48 40.02 29.25
CA LEU A 53 -2.65 39.39 27.95
C LEU A 53 -1.31 38.76 27.58
N GLU A 54 -1.30 37.47 27.27
CA GLU A 54 -0.13 36.73 26.80
C GLU A 54 -0.34 36.29 25.36
N ASP A 55 0.72 36.49 24.58
CA ASP A 55 0.85 36.16 23.17
C ASP A 55 1.98 35.14 23.05
N LEU A 56 1.60 33.90 22.75
CA LEU A 56 2.47 32.75 22.62
C LEU A 56 2.67 32.41 21.13
N PRO A 57 3.77 31.72 20.78
CA PRO A 57 3.91 31.18 19.44
C PRO A 57 2.73 30.28 19.04
N ASP A 58 2.42 30.25 17.75
CA ASP A 58 1.34 29.42 17.22
C ASP A 58 1.49 27.95 17.66
N TYR A 59 0.36 27.32 17.98
CA TYR A 59 0.24 25.93 18.42
C TYR A 59 0.83 25.61 19.81
N TRP A 60 1.49 26.55 20.49
CA TRP A 60 1.93 26.35 21.87
C TRP A 60 0.73 26.41 22.80
N THR A 61 0.71 25.56 23.83
CA THR A 61 -0.42 25.49 24.78
C THR A 61 0.00 25.99 26.16
N LEU A 62 -0.98 26.48 26.93
CA LEU A 62 -0.74 27.04 28.26
C LEU A 62 -1.74 26.49 29.27
N THR A 63 -1.24 26.14 30.46
CA THR A 63 -2.02 25.71 31.62
C THR A 63 -1.81 26.65 32.80
N THR A 64 -2.88 27.28 33.28
CA THR A 64 -2.82 28.18 34.44
C THR A 64 -2.58 27.40 35.74
N ILE A 65 -1.57 27.80 36.52
CA ILE A 65 -1.23 27.20 37.82
C ILE A 65 -1.78 28.03 38.98
N ASP A 66 -1.54 29.34 38.95
CA ASP A 66 -2.09 30.31 39.90
C ASP A 66 -2.50 31.58 39.14
N ASN A 67 -3.73 32.03 39.37
CA ASN A 67 -4.30 33.21 38.72
C ASN A 67 -4.51 34.37 39.69
N ASP A 68 -4.13 34.24 40.97
CA ASP A 68 -4.28 35.28 42.00
C ASP A 68 -5.69 35.88 42.06
N GLY A 69 -6.69 35.03 41.79
CA GLY A 69 -8.11 35.39 41.80
C GLY A 69 -8.66 36.05 40.53
N LEU A 70 -7.88 36.14 39.45
CA LEU A 70 -8.34 36.66 38.15
C LEU A 70 -9.04 35.58 37.32
N SER A 71 -10.01 35.98 36.49
CA SER A 71 -10.65 35.08 35.52
C SER A 71 -9.75 34.88 34.30
N HIS A 72 -9.49 33.63 33.90
CA HIS A 72 -8.73 33.28 32.69
C HIS A 72 -9.69 33.01 31.53
N VAL A 73 -9.43 33.65 30.38
CA VAL A 73 -10.23 33.56 29.16
C VAL A 73 -9.28 33.53 27.95
N ILE A 74 -9.67 32.83 26.89
CA ILE A 74 -8.94 32.82 25.61
C ILE A 74 -9.74 33.65 24.61
N GLU A 75 -9.14 34.73 24.08
CA GLU A 75 -9.76 35.64 23.11
C GLU A 75 -8.84 35.77 21.89
N ASP A 76 -9.36 35.48 20.69
CA ASP A 76 -8.60 35.54 19.42
C ASP A 76 -7.24 34.83 19.48
N GLY A 77 -7.20 33.65 20.11
CA GLY A 77 -5.98 32.84 20.30
C GLY A 77 -5.04 33.31 21.42
N ASN A 78 -5.29 34.45 22.04
CA ASN A 78 -4.47 34.99 23.13
C ASN A 78 -5.01 34.64 24.51
N HIS A 79 -4.12 34.35 25.45
CA HIS A 79 -4.49 34.03 26.83
C HIS A 79 -4.62 35.31 27.66
N THR A 80 -5.80 35.55 28.23
CA THR A 80 -6.11 36.77 28.99
C THR A 80 -6.56 36.46 30.41
N TRP A 81 -5.96 37.12 31.39
CA TRP A 81 -6.44 37.15 32.78
C TRP A 81 -7.02 38.52 33.08
N VAL A 82 -8.21 38.57 33.66
CA VAL A 82 -8.90 39.83 33.97
C VAL A 82 -9.56 39.80 35.35
N ASP A 83 -9.44 40.88 36.09
CA ASP A 83 -10.19 41.11 37.31
C ASP A 83 -11.59 41.67 37.00
N GLU A 84 -12.56 40.76 36.92
CA GLU A 84 -13.98 41.10 36.69
C GLU A 84 -14.65 41.79 37.88
N SER A 85 -14.06 41.69 39.08
CA SER A 85 -14.63 42.25 40.31
C SER A 85 -14.38 43.75 40.46
N GLY A 86 -13.47 44.30 39.64
CA GLY A 86 -13.05 45.71 39.71
C GLY A 86 -12.37 46.04 41.04
N SER A 87 -11.55 45.10 41.52
CA SER A 87 -10.74 45.25 42.73
C SER A 87 -9.65 46.32 42.54
N THR A 88 -9.06 46.74 43.66
CA THR A 88 -8.01 47.76 43.66
C THR A 88 -6.65 47.07 43.57
N LEU A 89 -5.84 47.47 42.58
CA LEU A 89 -4.43 47.12 42.46
C LEU A 89 -3.59 48.13 43.24
N ASP A 90 -3.01 47.72 44.37
CA ASP A 90 -2.17 48.56 45.23
C ASP A 90 -0.70 48.53 44.77
N PRO A 91 0.01 49.67 44.67
CA PRO A 91 1.43 49.68 44.33
C PRO A 91 2.32 48.84 45.25
N ALA A 92 1.88 48.55 46.49
CA ALA A 92 2.61 47.73 47.45
C ALA A 92 2.26 46.22 47.39
N VAL A 93 1.24 45.82 46.62
CA VAL A 93 0.74 44.44 46.53
C VAL A 93 0.57 44.08 45.05
N PRO A 94 1.58 43.44 44.43
CA PRO A 94 1.49 43.02 43.04
C PRO A 94 0.46 41.90 42.88
N VAL A 95 -0.18 41.86 41.71
CA VAL A 95 -0.94 40.69 41.25
C VAL A 95 0.01 39.78 40.48
N THR A 96 0.03 38.48 40.78
CA THR A 96 0.98 37.55 40.14
C THR A 96 0.28 36.35 39.52
N ILE A 97 0.51 36.11 38.24
CA ILE A 97 0.01 34.92 37.54
C ILE A 97 1.17 33.96 37.31
N VAL A 98 0.95 32.67 37.57
CA VAL A 98 1.88 31.58 37.28
C VAL A 98 1.20 30.59 36.34
N TYR A 99 1.86 30.23 35.25
CA TYR A 99 1.36 29.27 34.29
C TYR A 99 2.48 28.46 33.65
N ASP A 100 2.13 27.28 33.20
CA ASP A 100 2.99 26.37 32.44
C ASP A 100 2.70 26.53 30.95
N VAL A 101 3.75 26.55 30.13
CA VAL A 101 3.68 26.57 28.66
C VAL A 101 4.28 25.29 28.12
N THR A 102 3.52 24.55 27.30
CA THR A 102 3.97 23.31 26.64
C THR A 102 4.33 23.58 25.19
N VAL A 103 5.54 23.17 24.82
CA VAL A 103 6.09 23.30 23.47
C VAL A 103 5.58 22.13 22.62
N PRO A 104 5.13 22.37 21.37
CA PRO A 104 4.80 21.29 20.44
C PRO A 104 5.98 20.34 20.20
N GLU A 105 5.73 19.04 20.08
CA GLU A 105 6.77 18.01 19.81
C GLU A 105 7.52 18.25 18.49
N ASN A 106 6.86 18.88 17.51
CA ASN A 106 7.43 19.23 16.21
C ASN A 106 8.02 20.65 16.15
N ALA A 107 8.23 21.32 17.30
CA ALA A 107 8.78 22.67 17.32
C ALA A 107 10.22 22.70 16.76
N THR A 108 10.45 23.53 15.74
CA THR A 108 11.79 23.66 15.13
C THR A 108 12.78 24.35 16.06
N ALA A 109 14.07 24.05 15.91
CA ALA A 109 15.12 24.74 16.65
C ALA A 109 15.11 26.26 16.38
N GLY A 110 15.17 27.06 17.43
CA GLY A 110 15.10 28.51 17.27
C GLY A 110 14.75 29.26 18.56
N THR A 111 14.81 30.59 18.50
CA THR A 111 14.37 31.43 19.61
C THR A 111 12.95 31.90 19.36
N TYR A 112 12.05 31.52 20.26
CA TYR A 112 10.63 31.86 20.20
C TYR A 112 10.34 32.99 21.16
N SER A 113 9.61 34.00 20.68
CA SER A 113 9.25 35.15 21.50
C SER A 113 7.99 34.84 22.30
N ILE A 114 8.00 35.23 23.57
CA ILE A 114 6.83 35.23 24.44
C ILE A 114 6.59 36.69 24.79
N THR A 115 5.47 37.24 24.37
CA THR A 115 5.17 38.66 24.57
C THR A 115 3.81 38.85 25.19
N GLY A 116 3.52 40.05 25.67
CA GLY A 116 2.30 40.27 26.41
C GLY A 116 2.12 41.71 26.85
N LEU A 117 0.89 42.02 27.25
CA LEU A 117 0.50 43.32 27.76
C LEU A 117 -0.05 43.19 29.18
N VAL A 118 0.36 44.11 30.03
CA VAL A 118 -0.32 44.36 31.30
C VAL A 118 -1.26 45.55 31.15
N LYS A 119 -2.43 45.47 31.75
CA LYS A 119 -3.50 46.47 31.69
C LYS A 119 -4.05 46.75 33.08
N ALA A 120 -4.42 48.01 33.31
CA ALA A 120 -5.15 48.43 34.51
C ALA A 120 -5.84 49.77 34.25
N MET A 121 -6.87 50.11 35.02
CA MET A 121 -7.62 51.36 34.89
C MET A 121 -7.19 52.38 35.95
N GLU A 122 -6.81 53.58 35.52
CA GLU A 122 -6.55 54.75 36.37
C GLU A 122 -7.85 55.58 36.52
N ASP A 123 -8.11 56.08 37.74
CA ASP A 123 -9.17 57.07 37.98
C ASP A 123 -8.63 58.49 37.77
N VAL A 124 -8.96 59.07 36.62
CA VAL A 124 -8.57 60.44 36.25
C VAL A 124 -9.76 61.38 36.48
N GLY A 125 -10.02 61.70 37.74
CA GLY A 125 -11.02 62.71 38.12
C GLY A 125 -12.47 62.29 37.85
N GLY A 126 -12.79 61.01 38.06
CA GLY A 126 -14.13 60.44 37.86
C GLY A 126 -14.37 59.81 36.48
N SER A 127 -13.34 59.73 35.63
CA SER A 127 -13.29 58.94 34.40
C SER A 127 -12.24 57.84 34.56
N PHE A 128 -12.53 56.63 34.07
CA PHE A 128 -11.58 55.52 34.09
C PHE A 128 -10.87 55.41 32.75
N ASP A 129 -9.56 55.62 32.75
CA ASP A 129 -8.72 55.51 31.56
C ASP A 129 -7.87 54.23 31.66
N MET A 130 -7.79 53.46 30.58
CA MET A 130 -7.01 52.22 30.56
C MET A 130 -5.54 52.51 30.32
N CYS A 131 -4.69 52.18 31.29
CA CYS A 131 -3.26 52.08 31.13
C CYS A 131 -2.90 50.70 30.58
N SER A 132 -2.06 50.66 29.55
CA SER A 132 -1.48 49.42 29.04
C SER A 132 0.02 49.58 28.83
N ASN A 133 0.77 48.51 29.08
CA ASN A 133 2.22 48.48 28.89
C ASN A 133 2.66 47.08 28.49
N THR A 134 3.74 46.97 27.74
CA THR A 134 4.36 45.66 27.44
C THR A 134 4.99 45.09 28.71
N THR A 135 4.93 43.78 28.88
CA THR A 135 5.71 43.07 29.90
C THR A 135 7.21 43.33 29.70
N LYS A 136 7.94 43.41 30.81
CA LYS A 136 9.41 43.53 30.86
C LYS A 136 10.00 42.27 31.47
N GLY A 137 11.30 42.06 31.32
CA GLY A 137 11.96 40.85 31.82
C GLY A 137 12.14 39.85 30.69
N ASP A 138 11.96 38.58 30.99
CA ASP A 138 12.15 37.50 30.02
C ASP A 138 11.06 37.56 28.93
N ASN A 139 11.46 37.45 27.67
CA ASN A 139 10.58 37.61 26.52
C ASN A 139 10.82 36.58 25.42
N SER A 140 11.60 35.54 25.70
CA SER A 140 11.88 34.48 24.75
C SER A 140 12.37 33.23 25.45
N VAL A 141 12.13 32.08 24.82
CA VAL A 141 12.76 30.80 25.15
C VAL A 141 13.44 30.25 23.89
N THR A 142 14.53 29.51 24.06
CA THR A 142 15.21 28.86 22.93
C THR A 142 14.86 27.39 22.88
N ILE A 143 14.38 26.90 21.74
CA ILE A 143 14.32 25.48 21.44
C ILE A 143 15.71 25.04 20.97
N ALA A 144 16.31 24.11 21.71
CA ALA A 144 17.63 23.58 21.37
C ALA A 144 17.59 22.88 20.01
N ALA A 145 18.66 22.99 19.23
CA ALA A 145 18.82 22.13 18.06
C ALA A 145 19.07 20.70 18.53
N ALA A 146 18.30 19.74 17.99
CA ALA A 146 18.58 18.32 18.11
C ALA A 146 20.07 18.08 17.82
N SER A 147 20.80 17.51 18.78
CA SER A 147 22.21 17.23 18.57
C SER A 147 22.35 16.09 17.57
N VAL A 148 23.02 16.35 16.45
CA VAL A 148 23.32 15.31 15.46
C VAL A 148 24.64 14.63 15.85
N VAL A 149 24.60 13.32 15.99
CA VAL A 149 25.76 12.48 16.33
C VAL A 149 26.02 11.52 15.17
N HIS A 150 27.24 11.51 14.66
CA HIS A 150 27.68 10.53 13.66
C HIS A 150 28.58 9.48 14.31
N ILE A 151 28.22 8.22 14.14
CA ILE A 151 28.99 7.05 14.55
C ILE A 151 29.52 6.35 13.29
N ASN A 152 30.84 6.20 13.19
CA ASN A 152 31.51 5.47 12.11
C ASN A 152 32.24 4.26 12.69
N ASP A 153 32.56 3.29 11.84
CA ASP A 153 33.35 2.12 12.24
C ASP A 153 34.68 2.52 12.92
N GLY A 154 34.96 1.89 14.06
CA GLY A 154 36.12 2.17 14.90
C GLY A 154 36.01 3.40 15.83
N ASP A 155 34.89 4.13 15.82
CA ASP A 155 34.63 5.21 16.78
C ASP A 155 34.42 4.67 18.21
N ASP A 156 34.78 5.48 19.21
CA ASP A 156 34.31 5.30 20.60
C ASP A 156 32.85 5.73 20.71
N TYR A 157 31.95 4.91 20.18
CA TYR A 157 30.52 5.21 20.08
C TYR A 157 29.86 5.40 21.44
N LYS A 158 30.31 4.65 22.46
CA LYS A 158 29.82 4.78 23.85
C LYS A 158 30.01 6.19 24.37
N SER A 159 31.22 6.74 24.29
CA SER A 159 31.47 8.12 24.72
C SER A 159 30.66 9.12 23.89
N LYS A 160 30.45 8.88 22.60
CA LYS A 160 29.65 9.80 21.76
C LYS A 160 28.18 9.83 22.19
N ILE A 161 27.60 8.68 22.51
CA ILE A 161 26.20 8.54 22.92
C ILE A 161 25.97 9.06 24.34
N GLU A 162 26.85 8.73 25.29
CA GLU A 162 26.76 9.24 26.68
C GLU A 162 26.89 10.77 26.77
N ASN A 163 27.43 11.43 25.73
CA ASN A 163 27.50 12.88 25.63
C ASN A 163 26.43 13.50 24.71
N ALA A 164 25.58 12.69 24.08
CA ALA A 164 24.46 13.17 23.26
C ALA A 164 23.38 13.78 24.17
N ALA A 165 22.68 14.81 23.67
CA ALA A 165 21.54 15.37 24.38
C ALA A 165 20.30 14.50 24.20
N ALA A 166 19.33 14.59 25.11
CA ALA A 166 17.98 14.12 24.82
C ALA A 166 17.43 14.83 23.57
N GLY A 167 16.64 14.15 22.74
CA GLY A 167 16.22 14.71 21.45
C GLY A 167 17.24 14.55 20.32
N ALA A 168 18.33 13.78 20.50
CA ALA A 168 19.39 13.65 19.50
C ALA A 168 18.96 12.81 18.30
N THR A 169 19.50 13.14 17.13
CA THR A 169 19.51 12.25 15.96
C THR A 169 20.89 11.60 15.85
N ILE A 170 20.94 10.28 15.86
CA ILE A 170 22.17 9.48 15.82
C ILE A 170 22.24 8.77 14.48
N TYR A 171 23.15 9.20 13.62
CA TYR A 171 23.47 8.52 12.38
C TYR A 171 24.53 7.46 12.61
N TRP A 172 24.19 6.23 12.24
CA TRP A 172 25.04 5.06 12.37
C TRP A 172 25.48 4.57 11.01
N HIS A 173 26.75 4.77 10.70
CA HIS A 173 27.25 4.46 9.37
C HIS A 173 27.60 2.98 9.20
N GLU A 174 27.77 2.54 7.96
CA GLU A 174 28.25 1.19 7.62
C GLU A 174 29.42 0.77 8.53
N GLY A 175 29.30 -0.40 9.17
CA GLY A 175 30.28 -0.88 10.11
C GLY A 175 29.81 -2.05 10.97
N THR A 176 30.76 -2.65 11.67
CA THR A 176 30.48 -3.68 12.68
C THR A 176 30.87 -3.16 14.05
N TYR A 177 29.88 -3.01 14.92
CA TYR A 177 30.04 -2.36 16.21
C TYR A 177 30.06 -3.39 17.34
N SER A 178 31.14 -3.36 18.13
CA SER A 178 31.36 -4.26 19.28
C SER A 178 31.90 -3.46 20.47
N GLY A 179 31.38 -3.68 21.68
CA GLY A 179 31.75 -2.95 22.91
C GLY A 179 30.75 -3.14 24.05
N ASP A 180 30.89 -2.36 25.13
CA ASP A 180 30.00 -2.46 26.31
C ASP A 180 28.59 -1.91 26.02
N ASP A 181 27.59 -2.38 26.78
CA ASP A 181 26.23 -1.82 26.82
C ASP A 181 26.27 -0.27 26.98
N VAL A 182 25.41 0.39 26.21
CA VAL A 182 25.22 1.84 26.21
C VAL A 182 23.75 2.14 26.50
N SER A 183 23.49 3.09 27.40
CA SER A 183 22.15 3.64 27.62
C SER A 183 22.00 4.87 26.73
N LEU A 184 20.90 4.92 25.98
CA LEU A 184 20.57 6.02 25.10
C LEU A 184 19.96 7.17 25.92
N PRO A 185 20.19 8.43 25.52
CA PRO A 185 19.37 9.54 26.00
C PRO A 185 17.89 9.32 25.67
N ASP A 186 17.01 10.00 26.41
CA ASP A 186 15.57 9.97 26.13
C ASP A 186 15.25 10.73 24.83
N ASN A 187 14.19 10.33 24.13
CA ASN A 187 13.68 10.97 22.90
C ASN A 187 14.73 10.96 21.77
N VAL A 188 15.25 9.80 21.39
CA VAL A 188 16.33 9.70 20.40
C VAL A 188 15.84 9.05 19.12
N HIS A 189 16.24 9.61 17.99
CA HIS A 189 16.05 9.02 16.67
C HIS A 189 17.39 8.46 16.15
N ILE A 190 17.44 7.17 15.84
CA ILE A 190 18.61 6.45 15.33
C ILE A 190 18.38 6.08 13.88
N ILE A 191 19.30 6.48 13.01
CA ILE A 191 19.23 6.25 11.56
C ILE A 191 20.49 5.52 11.14
N GLY A 192 20.36 4.25 10.74
CA GLY A 192 21.46 3.48 10.18
C GLY A 192 21.56 3.61 8.66
N ASP A 193 22.76 3.46 8.11
CA ASP A 193 22.99 3.42 6.65
C ASP A 193 22.32 2.19 5.97
N GLY A 194 21.75 1.26 6.73
CA GLY A 194 21.01 0.09 6.24
C GLY A 194 21.11 -1.12 7.17
N LYS A 195 20.02 -1.89 7.29
CA LYS A 195 19.94 -3.07 8.17
C LYS A 195 21.02 -4.11 7.93
N ASP A 196 21.48 -4.26 6.68
CA ASP A 196 22.50 -5.24 6.28
C ASP A 196 23.94 -4.75 6.47
N VAL A 197 24.15 -3.44 6.65
CA VAL A 197 25.48 -2.81 6.67
C VAL A 197 25.84 -2.21 8.03
N VAL A 198 24.85 -1.96 8.89
CA VAL A 198 25.04 -1.52 10.29
C VAL A 198 24.77 -2.68 11.23
N ILE A 199 25.83 -3.42 11.58
CA ILE A 199 25.73 -4.66 12.36
C ILE A 199 26.24 -4.46 13.78
N PHE A 200 25.39 -4.75 14.77
CA PHE A 200 25.75 -4.73 16.18
C PHE A 200 26.05 -6.14 16.67
N GLN A 201 27.21 -6.32 17.29
CA GLN A 201 27.55 -7.58 17.95
C GLN A 201 27.04 -7.65 19.39
N GLU A 202 26.56 -6.51 19.91
CA GLU A 202 26.22 -6.27 21.31
C GLU A 202 24.88 -5.53 21.40
N LYS A 203 24.38 -5.32 22.62
CA LYS A 203 23.09 -4.66 22.88
C LYS A 203 23.14 -3.17 22.55
N LEU A 204 22.11 -2.64 21.89
CA LEU A 204 22.06 -1.24 21.46
C LEU A 204 20.98 -0.38 22.15
N LEU A 205 19.77 -0.90 22.32
CA LEU A 205 18.64 -0.07 22.77
C LEU A 205 18.39 -0.22 24.28
N ASP A 206 18.43 0.92 24.99
CA ASP A 206 18.13 1.06 26.42
C ASP A 206 17.87 2.53 26.79
N GLY A 207 16.61 2.97 26.72
CA GLY A 207 16.16 4.36 26.97
C GLY A 207 14.66 4.53 26.74
N GLU A 208 14.14 5.76 26.88
CA GLU A 208 12.72 6.10 26.69
C GLU A 208 12.48 6.88 25.39
N ASN A 209 11.37 6.62 24.70
CA ASN A 209 10.94 7.24 23.45
C ASN A 209 12.02 7.13 22.36
N ILE A 210 12.27 5.91 21.91
CA ILE A 210 13.30 5.62 20.91
C ILE A 210 12.63 5.37 19.56
N GLU A 211 13.17 5.99 18.52
CA GLU A 211 12.87 5.71 17.12
C GLU A 211 14.13 5.16 16.46
N ALA A 212 14.03 4.04 15.75
CA ALA A 212 15.16 3.37 15.12
C ALA A 212 14.82 2.90 13.71
N GLU A 213 15.62 3.32 12.72
CA GLU A 213 15.46 2.95 11.31
C GLU A 213 16.78 2.56 10.64
N GLY A 214 16.74 1.59 9.72
CA GLY A 214 17.89 1.26 8.87
C GLY A 214 19.07 0.59 9.57
N LEU A 215 18.86 -0.19 10.64
CA LEU A 215 19.94 -0.92 11.33
C LEU A 215 19.52 -2.32 11.80
N THR A 216 20.45 -3.15 12.27
CA THR A 216 20.05 -4.36 13.01
C THR A 216 19.90 -4.05 14.51
N VAL A 217 18.70 -4.24 15.05
CA VAL A 217 18.35 -4.03 16.47
C VAL A 217 18.56 -5.31 17.28
N HIS A 218 19.36 -5.15 18.35
CA HIS A 218 19.65 -6.21 19.33
C HIS A 218 19.31 -5.73 20.75
N VAL A 219 18.33 -6.39 21.40
CA VAL A 219 18.01 -6.21 22.82
C VAL A 219 17.99 -7.56 23.54
N PHE A 220 18.82 -7.70 24.59
CA PHE A 220 18.84 -8.90 25.44
C PHE A 220 18.11 -8.65 26.77
N GLY A 221 17.20 -9.56 27.09
CA GLY A 221 16.35 -9.50 28.29
C GLY A 221 17.14 -9.53 29.60
N SER A 222 17.07 -8.43 30.33
CA SER A 222 17.28 -8.37 31.78
C SER A 222 16.19 -7.49 32.37
N THR A 223 15.63 -7.87 33.52
CA THR A 223 14.55 -7.15 34.23
C THR A 223 14.91 -5.72 34.67
N ASN A 224 16.14 -5.26 34.40
CA ASN A 224 16.68 -3.98 34.85
C ASN A 224 16.82 -2.95 33.72
N TYR A 225 16.46 -3.31 32.48
CA TYR A 225 16.59 -2.46 31.30
C TYR A 225 15.24 -2.42 30.60
N LYS A 226 14.67 -1.22 30.44
CA LYS A 226 13.33 -1.03 29.91
C LYS A 226 13.43 0.00 28.81
N VAL A 227 13.29 -0.46 27.56
CA VAL A 227 12.97 0.45 26.47
C VAL A 227 11.49 0.75 26.60
N THR A 228 11.13 2.01 26.85
CA THR A 228 9.74 2.43 26.95
C THR A 228 9.37 3.31 25.77
N ASN A 229 8.27 3.00 25.09
CA ASN A 229 7.83 3.66 23.85
C ASN A 229 8.87 3.54 22.73
N LEU A 230 8.68 2.57 21.84
CA LEU A 230 9.65 2.21 20.82
C LEU A 230 9.01 2.12 19.45
N THR A 231 9.65 2.76 18.48
CA THR A 231 9.38 2.64 17.05
C THR A 231 10.60 2.00 16.40
N VAL A 232 10.41 0.88 15.72
CA VAL A 232 11.44 0.22 14.90
C VAL A 232 10.91 0.05 13.49
N ALA A 233 11.58 0.66 12.51
CA ALA A 233 11.23 0.57 11.09
C ALA A 233 12.44 0.09 10.28
N ASP A 234 12.24 -0.67 9.19
CA ASP A 234 13.30 -1.01 8.23
C ASP A 234 14.57 -1.63 8.84
N CYS A 235 14.40 -2.41 9.91
CA CYS A 235 15.51 -2.96 10.70
C CYS A 235 15.63 -4.48 10.58
N GLY A 236 16.83 -4.99 10.89
CA GLY A 236 17.00 -6.39 11.27
C GLY A 236 16.64 -6.55 12.76
N ILE A 237 15.97 -7.63 13.17
CA ILE A 237 15.65 -7.88 14.59
C ILE A 237 16.15 -9.27 15.00
N THR A 238 17.01 -9.35 16.01
CA THR A 238 17.43 -10.65 16.57
C THR A 238 16.68 -11.04 17.83
N SER A 239 16.34 -10.03 18.64
CA SER A 239 15.52 -10.15 19.84
C SER A 239 15.20 -8.74 20.33
N LEU A 240 13.94 -8.50 20.67
CA LEU A 240 13.48 -7.24 21.23
C LEU A 240 12.77 -7.51 22.57
N TYR A 241 13.03 -6.66 23.56
CA TYR A 241 12.33 -6.61 24.86
C TYR A 241 12.01 -5.15 25.16
N ALA A 242 10.75 -4.75 25.02
CA ALA A 242 10.31 -3.37 25.18
C ALA A 242 8.95 -3.28 25.88
N GLU A 243 8.69 -2.12 26.46
CA GLU A 243 7.49 -1.82 27.23
C GLU A 243 6.84 -0.48 26.81
N GLY A 244 5.57 -0.26 27.16
CA GLY A 244 4.84 0.95 26.75
C GLY A 244 4.21 0.81 25.37
N ASN A 245 4.16 1.88 24.57
CA ASN A 245 3.65 1.83 23.19
C ASN A 245 4.72 1.29 22.24
N ILE A 246 4.44 0.20 21.53
CA ILE A 246 5.44 -0.46 20.69
C ILE A 246 4.95 -0.51 19.25
N TYR A 247 5.78 -0.04 18.34
CA TYR A 247 5.55 -0.03 16.91
C TYR A 247 6.73 -0.69 16.19
N VAL A 248 6.46 -1.74 15.41
CA VAL A 248 7.47 -2.48 14.65
C VAL A 248 6.97 -2.70 13.23
N GLU A 249 7.64 -2.08 12.25
CA GLU A 249 7.26 -2.17 10.83
C GLU A 249 8.43 -2.52 9.92
N ASN A 250 8.16 -3.18 8.79
CA ASN A 250 9.12 -3.46 7.72
C ASN A 250 10.44 -4.12 8.19
N CYS A 251 10.41 -4.81 9.33
CA CYS A 251 11.59 -5.43 9.89
C CYS A 251 11.74 -6.89 9.47
N THR A 252 12.99 -7.35 9.42
CA THR A 252 13.32 -8.75 9.13
C THR A 252 13.94 -9.39 10.36
N SER A 253 13.36 -10.48 10.83
CA SER A 253 13.92 -11.29 11.91
C SER A 253 14.23 -12.69 11.43
N THR A 254 15.49 -13.11 11.59
CA THR A 254 15.92 -14.48 11.31
C THR A 254 16.39 -15.13 12.60
N SER A 255 15.61 -16.05 13.18
CA SER A 255 16.07 -16.82 14.34
C SER A 255 16.83 -18.07 13.92
N ASN A 256 18.07 -18.17 14.41
CA ASN A 256 18.86 -19.40 14.41
C ASN A 256 19.13 -19.78 15.87
N ASN A 257 18.72 -20.98 16.31
CA ASN A 257 18.94 -21.51 17.68
C ASN A 257 18.01 -21.03 18.81
N GLY A 258 16.73 -20.81 18.55
CA GLY A 258 15.72 -20.93 19.62
C GLY A 258 15.51 -19.75 20.55
N ASN A 259 15.91 -18.55 20.13
CA ASN A 259 15.44 -17.30 20.75
C ASN A 259 14.11 -16.88 20.12
N ILE A 260 13.27 -16.16 20.88
CA ILE A 260 12.04 -15.51 20.40
C ILE A 260 12.43 -14.39 19.44
N ASN A 261 11.80 -14.30 18.27
CA ASN A 261 12.06 -13.20 17.32
C ASN A 261 11.69 -11.85 17.94
N LEU A 262 10.51 -11.77 18.56
CA LEU A 262 9.98 -10.55 19.17
C LEU A 262 9.26 -10.84 20.49
N GLN A 263 9.70 -10.23 21.60
CA GLN A 263 9.05 -10.33 22.90
C GLN A 263 8.71 -8.93 23.46
N VAL A 264 7.44 -8.63 23.72
CA VAL A 264 7.01 -7.28 24.12
C VAL A 264 6.02 -7.33 25.29
N TYR A 265 6.10 -6.38 26.22
CA TYR A 265 5.23 -6.34 27.41
C TYR A 265 4.75 -4.92 27.69
N GLY A 266 3.45 -4.65 27.70
CA GLY A 266 2.96 -3.32 28.07
C GLY A 266 3.14 -3.02 29.56
N LEU A 267 3.67 -1.84 29.90
CA LEU A 267 3.55 -1.29 31.24
C LEU A 267 2.44 -0.25 31.27
N ASN A 268 1.44 -0.47 32.10
CA ASN A 268 0.27 0.40 32.28
C ASN A 268 -0.68 0.48 31.08
N TYR A 269 -0.78 -0.59 30.28
CA TYR A 269 -1.64 -0.71 29.10
C TYR A 269 -1.30 0.36 28.02
N GLY A 270 -0.57 -0.08 26.98
CA GLY A 270 -0.26 0.73 25.79
C GLY A 270 -0.78 0.06 24.52
N ASN A 271 -0.41 0.59 23.34
CA ASN A 271 -0.73 -0.04 22.05
C ASN A 271 0.47 -0.80 21.49
N LEU A 272 0.21 -1.98 20.93
CA LEU A 272 1.17 -2.78 20.17
C LEU A 272 0.77 -2.81 18.70
N ILE A 273 1.68 -2.43 17.81
CA ILE A 273 1.48 -2.51 16.37
C ILE A 273 2.69 -3.21 15.74
N ILE A 274 2.44 -4.28 15.00
CA ILE A 274 3.44 -5.10 14.30
C ILE A 274 2.97 -5.26 12.86
N LYS A 275 3.63 -4.58 11.90
CA LYS A 275 3.17 -4.51 10.49
C LYS A 275 4.25 -4.88 9.47
N TYR A 276 3.89 -5.63 8.43
CA TYR A 276 4.77 -5.85 7.26
C TYR A 276 6.16 -6.42 7.58
N ASN A 277 6.27 -7.16 8.69
CA ASN A 277 7.53 -7.76 9.09
C ASN A 277 7.69 -9.16 8.49
N THR A 278 8.92 -9.57 8.24
CA THR A 278 9.27 -10.95 7.88
C THR A 278 9.92 -11.65 9.07
N PHE A 279 9.29 -12.73 9.55
CA PHE A 279 9.80 -13.59 10.61
C PHE A 279 10.17 -14.96 10.03
N ASP A 280 11.47 -15.22 9.89
CA ASP A 280 11.99 -16.48 9.36
C ASP A 280 12.70 -17.29 10.45
N GLY A 281 12.35 -18.58 10.55
CA GLY A 281 13.00 -19.53 11.46
C GLY A 281 12.28 -19.76 12.80
N SER A 282 12.79 -20.74 13.57
CA SER A 282 12.10 -21.27 14.74
C SER A 282 12.64 -20.78 16.09
N ALA A 283 11.74 -20.20 16.88
CA ALA A 283 11.93 -19.98 18.30
C ALA A 283 11.55 -21.25 19.09
N TYR A 284 12.55 -22.03 19.51
CA TYR A 284 12.36 -23.16 20.44
C TYR A 284 11.67 -22.69 21.74
N GLY A 285 10.38 -23.03 21.87
CA GLY A 285 9.72 -23.09 23.17
C GLY A 285 8.80 -21.94 23.55
N MET A 286 8.77 -20.81 22.82
CA MET A 286 7.96 -19.65 23.22
C MET A 286 7.16 -18.93 22.11
N GLY A 287 7.37 -19.26 20.83
CA GLY A 287 6.70 -18.58 19.69
C GLY A 287 7.59 -17.54 18.99
N SER A 288 7.25 -17.14 17.77
CA SER A 288 7.94 -16.08 17.02
C SER A 288 7.71 -14.72 17.65
N ILE A 289 6.44 -14.41 17.95
CA ILE A 289 6.01 -13.20 18.64
C ILE A 289 5.39 -13.61 19.98
N VAL A 290 5.87 -13.00 21.06
CA VAL A 290 5.29 -13.10 22.40
C VAL A 290 4.94 -11.72 22.90
N PHE A 291 3.67 -11.48 23.24
CA PHE A 291 3.23 -10.18 23.74
C PHE A 291 2.26 -10.28 24.92
N GLY A 292 2.05 -9.18 25.65
CA GLY A 292 0.95 -9.08 26.61
C GLY A 292 0.96 -7.79 27.42
N ASP A 293 -0.09 -7.55 28.22
CA ASP A 293 -0.31 -6.35 29.03
C ASP A 293 -0.55 -5.05 28.21
N PHE A 294 -1.21 -5.15 27.06
CA PHE A 294 -1.56 -4.02 26.17
C PHE A 294 -3.06 -3.67 26.20
N ASP A 295 -3.42 -2.43 25.87
CA ASP A 295 -4.80 -2.05 25.58
C ASP A 295 -5.26 -2.73 24.28
N ASN A 296 -4.48 -2.55 23.21
CA ASN A 296 -4.77 -3.09 21.89
C ASN A 296 -3.50 -3.66 21.25
N ALA A 297 -3.64 -4.74 20.48
CA ALA A 297 -2.59 -5.31 19.67
C ALA A 297 -3.04 -5.50 18.21
N GLU A 298 -2.30 -4.94 17.27
CA GLU A 298 -2.49 -5.11 15.82
C GLU A 298 -1.29 -5.85 15.22
N ILE A 299 -1.53 -7.01 14.63
CA ILE A 299 -0.54 -7.80 13.90
C ILE A 299 -1.03 -7.92 12.46
N ILE A 300 -0.50 -7.09 11.56
CA ILE A 300 -1.06 -6.89 10.21
C ILE A 300 -0.02 -7.10 9.11
N GLY A 301 -0.34 -7.84 8.05
CA GLY A 301 0.51 -7.89 6.85
C GLY A 301 1.87 -8.57 7.06
N ASN A 302 2.07 -9.32 8.15
CA ASN A 302 3.36 -9.94 8.44
C ASN A 302 3.50 -11.29 7.72
N THR A 303 4.72 -11.62 7.34
CA THR A 303 5.07 -12.92 6.74
C THR A 303 5.84 -13.77 7.74
N PHE A 304 5.38 -14.99 7.98
CA PHE A 304 6.01 -15.96 8.86
C PHE A 304 6.42 -17.20 8.08
N LEU A 305 7.72 -17.53 8.11
CA LEU A 305 8.31 -18.59 7.30
C LEU A 305 9.00 -19.65 8.16
N ASN A 306 9.02 -20.89 7.65
CA ASN A 306 9.90 -21.98 8.11
C ASN A 306 9.84 -22.29 9.61
N TYR A 307 8.64 -22.26 10.21
CA TYR A 307 8.48 -22.54 11.62
C TYR A 307 8.36 -24.05 11.89
N ASP A 308 9.44 -24.66 12.37
CA ASP A 308 9.46 -26.03 12.91
C ASP A 308 9.57 -25.98 14.44
N SER A 309 8.50 -26.32 15.16
CA SER A 309 8.53 -26.39 16.63
C SER A 309 8.10 -27.74 17.17
N ALA A 310 8.96 -28.31 18.00
CA ALA A 310 8.63 -29.43 18.89
C ALA A 310 7.97 -28.97 20.22
N SER A 311 7.65 -27.66 20.35
CA SER A 311 7.06 -27.05 21.54
C SER A 311 5.56 -26.87 21.44
N ASN A 312 4.90 -26.77 22.60
CA ASN A 312 3.44 -26.59 22.70
C ASN A 312 3.02 -25.09 22.68
N MET A 313 3.74 -24.22 22.00
CA MET A 313 3.44 -22.77 21.95
C MET A 313 3.26 -22.30 20.51
N GLY A 314 2.31 -21.38 20.30
CA GLY A 314 1.96 -20.84 19.00
C GLY A 314 3.00 -19.86 18.45
N LEU A 315 2.97 -19.64 17.14
CA LEU A 315 3.82 -18.69 16.43
C LEU A 315 3.62 -17.25 16.95
N ILE A 316 2.36 -16.86 17.16
CA ILE A 316 1.91 -15.63 17.77
C ILE A 316 1.27 -16.01 19.09
N THR A 317 1.89 -15.62 20.20
CA THR A 317 1.44 -15.98 21.55
C THR A 317 1.23 -14.76 22.42
N MET A 318 0.06 -14.69 23.06
CA MET A 318 -0.21 -13.75 24.15
C MET A 318 0.12 -14.39 25.51
N ALA A 319 0.98 -13.76 26.29
CA ALA A 319 1.45 -14.25 27.58
C ALA A 319 0.66 -13.69 28.79
N THR A 320 0.07 -12.50 28.66
CA THR A 320 -0.62 -11.75 29.73
C THR A 320 -1.80 -10.93 29.17
N ASP A 321 -2.54 -10.22 30.02
CA ASP A 321 -3.87 -9.68 29.71
C ASP A 321 -3.81 -8.54 28.66
N THR A 322 -4.33 -8.78 27.45
CA THR A 322 -4.54 -7.75 26.41
C THR A 322 -6.04 -7.60 26.14
N SER A 323 -6.55 -6.38 25.99
CA SER A 323 -8.01 -6.18 25.89
C SER A 323 -8.55 -6.56 24.51
N THR A 324 -7.97 -6.01 23.44
CA THR A 324 -8.36 -6.34 22.06
C THR A 324 -7.16 -6.76 21.22
N THR A 325 -7.35 -7.68 20.29
CA THR A 325 -6.30 -8.14 19.36
C THR A 325 -6.86 -8.33 17.96
N VAL A 326 -6.22 -7.70 16.97
CA VAL A 326 -6.51 -7.86 15.54
C VAL A 326 -5.32 -8.54 14.87
N ILE A 327 -5.58 -9.64 14.17
CA ILE A 327 -4.61 -10.39 13.39
C ILE A 327 -5.13 -10.41 11.96
N GLU A 328 -4.51 -9.63 11.09
CA GLU A 328 -5.06 -9.32 9.77
C GLU A 328 -4.04 -9.48 8.65
N ASN A 329 -4.43 -10.05 7.51
CA ASN A 329 -3.62 -10.11 6.29
C ASN A 329 -2.21 -10.67 6.47
N ASN A 330 -2.01 -11.56 7.45
CA ASN A 330 -0.71 -12.19 7.65
C ASN A 330 -0.60 -13.45 6.79
N VAL A 331 0.62 -13.72 6.32
CA VAL A 331 0.98 -14.93 5.58
C VAL A 331 1.76 -15.85 6.52
N ILE A 332 1.24 -17.03 6.77
CA ILE A 332 1.87 -18.06 7.60
C ILE A 332 2.13 -19.27 6.72
N GLU A 333 3.38 -19.47 6.32
CA GLU A 333 3.78 -20.54 5.42
C GLU A 333 4.71 -21.53 6.10
N ASN A 334 4.70 -22.76 5.60
CA ASN A 334 5.64 -23.79 6.00
C ASN A 334 5.68 -24.04 7.53
N TYR A 335 4.51 -23.94 8.17
CA TYR A 335 4.35 -24.24 9.59
C TYR A 335 4.30 -25.76 9.86
N ALA A 336 5.16 -26.24 10.76
CA ALA A 336 5.18 -27.60 11.32
C ALA A 336 5.21 -27.55 12.86
N GLY A 337 4.09 -27.87 13.55
CA GLY A 337 4.08 -27.87 15.01
C GLY A 337 2.88 -28.54 15.68
N MET A 338 2.96 -28.65 17.02
CA MET A 338 2.00 -29.38 17.87
C MET A 338 0.82 -28.52 18.38
N VAL A 339 0.89 -27.19 18.30
CA VAL A 339 -0.09 -26.23 18.86
C VAL A 339 -0.27 -25.05 17.91
N ALA A 340 -1.48 -24.51 17.83
CA ALA A 340 -1.86 -23.50 16.84
C ALA A 340 -0.90 -22.32 16.66
N PRO A 341 -0.68 -21.85 15.41
CA PRO A 341 0.13 -20.67 15.15
C PRO A 341 -0.40 -19.42 15.87
N ILE A 342 -1.69 -19.32 16.20
CA ILE A 342 -2.23 -18.18 16.96
C ILE A 342 -2.74 -18.66 18.33
N SER A 343 -2.26 -18.04 19.41
CA SER A 343 -2.66 -18.30 20.80
C SER A 343 -2.83 -17.00 21.59
N VAL A 344 -4.06 -16.47 21.65
CA VAL A 344 -4.35 -15.15 22.24
C VAL A 344 -5.60 -15.17 23.15
N GLY A 345 -5.79 -14.11 23.94
CA GLY A 345 -6.92 -13.86 24.85
C GLY A 345 -7.44 -12.42 24.72
N GLY A 346 -8.55 -12.07 25.40
CA GLY A 346 -9.29 -10.81 25.15
C GLY A 346 -10.39 -10.96 24.08
N ASP A 347 -10.79 -9.86 23.45
CA ASP A 347 -11.64 -9.88 22.25
C ASP A 347 -10.73 -9.92 21.01
N VAL A 348 -10.93 -10.92 20.15
CA VAL A 348 -9.97 -11.25 19.07
C VAL A 348 -10.66 -11.28 17.72
N VAL A 349 -10.07 -10.59 16.74
CA VAL A 349 -10.47 -10.63 15.33
C VAL A 349 -9.32 -11.20 14.50
N ILE A 350 -9.60 -12.26 13.74
CA ILE A 350 -8.63 -12.92 12.84
C ILE A 350 -9.22 -12.89 11.44
N ARG A 351 -8.64 -12.11 10.52
CA ARG A 351 -9.19 -11.97 9.17
C ARG A 351 -8.17 -11.81 8.06
N GLY A 352 -8.52 -12.20 6.83
CA GLY A 352 -7.65 -12.01 5.67
C GLY A 352 -6.33 -12.77 5.73
N ASN A 353 -6.11 -13.66 6.71
CA ASN A 353 -4.82 -14.33 6.86
C ASN A 353 -4.74 -15.56 5.95
N THR A 354 -3.58 -15.79 5.37
CA THR A 354 -3.25 -17.02 4.66
C THR A 354 -2.45 -17.94 5.58
N ILE A 355 -2.97 -19.14 5.82
CA ILE A 355 -2.38 -20.11 6.75
C ILE A 355 -2.18 -21.43 6.02
N ASP A 356 -0.93 -21.73 5.68
CA ASP A 356 -0.49 -22.95 5.04
C ASP A 356 0.44 -23.78 5.94
N THR A 357 0.11 -25.06 6.10
CA THR A 357 0.82 -25.99 6.99
C THR A 357 1.49 -27.12 6.21
N VAL A 358 2.72 -27.50 6.58
CA VAL A 358 3.56 -28.39 5.73
C VAL A 358 3.46 -29.89 6.02
N SER A 359 2.66 -30.36 6.99
CA SER A 359 2.70 -31.80 7.27
C SER A 359 1.55 -32.43 8.05
N SER A 360 1.00 -33.49 7.44
CA SER A 360 0.13 -34.52 8.00
C SER A 360 0.76 -35.41 9.09
N THR A 361 2.01 -35.18 9.51
CA THR A 361 2.71 -36.04 10.48
C THR A 361 2.31 -35.81 11.94
N TYR A 362 1.80 -34.63 12.28
CA TYR A 362 1.29 -34.32 13.61
C TYR A 362 -0.24 -34.38 13.61
N THR A 363 -0.79 -35.52 14.03
CA THR A 363 -2.24 -35.65 14.24
C THR A 363 -2.69 -34.71 15.37
N GLY A 364 -3.39 -33.63 15.05
CA GLY A 364 -4.00 -32.72 16.04
C GLY A 364 -3.52 -31.27 16.03
N SER A 365 -2.84 -30.80 14.99
CA SER A 365 -2.52 -29.37 14.83
C SER A 365 -3.77 -28.59 14.40
N SER A 366 -4.25 -27.70 15.27
CA SER A 366 -5.22 -26.65 14.94
C SER A 366 -4.50 -25.43 14.37
N PRO A 367 -5.03 -24.68 13.39
CA PRO A 367 -4.46 -23.41 12.95
C PRO A 367 -4.74 -22.27 13.94
N ILE A 368 -5.73 -22.38 14.82
CA ILE A 368 -6.06 -21.33 15.81
C ILE A 368 -6.30 -21.96 17.19
N ALA A 369 -5.82 -21.32 18.26
CA ALA A 369 -6.12 -21.72 19.64
C ALA A 369 -6.57 -20.52 20.48
N ALA A 370 -7.60 -20.75 21.29
CA ALA A 370 -8.18 -19.78 22.20
C ALA A 370 -7.62 -19.96 23.62
N ALA A 371 -6.92 -18.95 24.13
CA ALA A 371 -6.39 -18.93 25.49
C ALA A 371 -6.95 -17.72 26.26
N GLY A 372 -7.95 -17.95 27.12
CA GLY A 372 -8.44 -16.94 28.07
C GLY A 372 -9.29 -15.81 27.46
N ALA A 373 -9.71 -15.93 26.20
CA ALA A 373 -10.51 -14.93 25.49
C ALA A 373 -12.02 -15.00 25.78
N THR A 374 -12.70 -13.88 25.53
CA THR A 374 -14.16 -13.72 25.67
C THR A 374 -14.87 -14.02 24.36
N ASP A 375 -14.47 -13.37 23.26
CA ASP A 375 -15.05 -13.52 21.92
C ASP A 375 -13.96 -13.62 20.83
N PHE A 376 -14.11 -14.59 19.91
CA PHE A 376 -13.30 -14.71 18.69
C PHE A 376 -14.17 -14.55 17.45
N THR A 377 -13.71 -13.72 16.51
CA THR A 377 -14.34 -13.54 15.20
C THR A 377 -13.32 -13.88 14.12
N VAL A 378 -13.62 -14.87 13.28
CA VAL A 378 -12.71 -15.46 12.29
C VAL A 378 -13.39 -15.47 10.92
N TYR A 379 -12.92 -14.67 9.95
CA TYR A 379 -13.52 -14.55 8.62
C TYR A 379 -12.50 -14.11 7.56
N GLN A 380 -12.75 -14.35 6.27
CA GLN A 380 -11.84 -14.03 5.15
C GLN A 380 -10.45 -14.68 5.24
N ASN A 381 -10.26 -15.71 6.07
CA ASN A 381 -8.96 -16.39 6.14
C ASN A 381 -8.90 -17.54 5.12
N ASN A 382 -7.69 -17.80 4.62
CA ASN A 382 -7.39 -18.88 3.68
C ASN A 382 -6.66 -20.01 4.41
N PHE A 383 -7.34 -21.13 4.64
CA PHE A 383 -6.76 -22.30 5.31
C PHE A 383 -6.34 -23.36 4.29
N PHE A 384 -5.03 -23.57 4.16
CA PHE A 384 -4.41 -24.57 3.31
C PHE A 384 -3.75 -25.68 4.13
N ASN A 385 -3.89 -26.92 3.66
CA ASN A 385 -3.34 -28.14 4.25
C ASN A 385 -3.72 -28.35 5.73
N CYS A 386 -4.80 -27.72 6.19
CA CYS A 386 -5.23 -27.72 7.59
C CYS A 386 -6.25 -28.84 7.84
N SER A 387 -5.80 -29.98 8.38
CA SER A 387 -6.65 -31.18 8.55
C SER A 387 -7.98 -30.96 9.29
N THR A 388 -8.03 -30.04 10.26
CA THR A 388 -9.28 -29.49 10.82
C THR A 388 -9.00 -28.09 11.39
N PRO A 389 -9.55 -27.01 10.81
CA PRO A 389 -9.28 -25.66 11.25
C PRO A 389 -10.12 -25.28 12.47
N TYR A 390 -10.02 -25.99 13.59
CA TYR A 390 -10.82 -25.71 14.79
C TYR A 390 -10.06 -24.87 15.81
N VAL A 391 -10.78 -24.02 16.54
CA VAL A 391 -10.21 -23.28 17.68
C VAL A 391 -10.12 -24.17 18.90
N ASN A 392 -8.89 -24.36 19.42
CA ASN A 392 -8.67 -25.09 20.67
C ASN A 392 -9.01 -24.22 21.90
N THR A 393 -10.10 -24.53 22.60
CA THR A 393 -10.55 -23.80 23.81
C THR A 393 -10.08 -24.43 25.12
N ASP A 394 -9.37 -25.56 25.11
CA ASP A 394 -8.88 -26.20 26.36
C ASP A 394 -7.89 -25.29 27.11
N MET A 395 -7.26 -24.35 26.39
CA MET A 395 -6.38 -23.32 26.95
C MET A 395 -7.13 -22.16 27.61
N ALA A 396 -8.46 -22.09 27.50
CA ALA A 396 -9.28 -21.06 28.14
C ALA A 396 -9.48 -21.25 29.66
N ASN A 397 -8.89 -22.31 30.26
CA ASN A 397 -8.88 -22.57 31.71
C ASN A 397 -10.28 -22.47 32.38
N GLY A 398 -11.33 -22.89 31.65
CA GLY A 398 -12.71 -22.88 32.12
C GLY A 398 -13.50 -21.60 31.84
N ALA A 399 -12.94 -20.63 31.11
CA ALA A 399 -13.68 -19.51 30.53
C ALA A 399 -14.60 -19.99 29.39
N THR A 400 -15.76 -19.34 29.26
CA THR A 400 -16.65 -19.54 28.10
C THR A 400 -16.12 -18.66 26.97
N VAL A 401 -15.82 -19.28 25.83
CA VAL A 401 -15.37 -18.59 24.61
C VAL A 401 -16.52 -18.58 23.62
N SER A 402 -16.89 -17.41 23.09
CA SER A 402 -17.77 -17.32 21.92
C SER A 402 -16.93 -17.38 20.64
N LEU A 403 -17.39 -18.12 19.64
CA LEU A 403 -16.68 -18.32 18.38
C LEU A 403 -17.62 -18.00 17.22
N THR A 404 -17.23 -17.03 16.41
CA THR A 404 -17.94 -16.62 15.18
C THR A 404 -17.02 -16.85 13.99
N TRP A 405 -17.51 -17.55 12.97
CA TRP A 405 -16.75 -17.95 11.77
C TRP A 405 -17.12 -17.14 10.53
N HIS A 406 -17.66 -15.93 10.73
CA HIS A 406 -18.06 -15.05 9.64
C HIS A 406 -17.96 -13.59 10.06
N SER A 407 -18.01 -12.69 9.08
CA SER A 407 -17.99 -11.24 9.30
C SER A 407 -19.22 -10.78 10.11
N PRO A 408 -19.08 -9.73 10.94
CA PRO A 408 -20.22 -9.21 11.71
C PRO A 408 -21.23 -8.44 10.86
N GLU A 409 -20.79 -7.92 9.71
CA GLU A 409 -21.55 -7.13 8.75
C GLU A 409 -21.20 -7.56 7.32
N ALA A 410 -22.04 -7.18 6.35
CA ALA A 410 -21.80 -7.49 4.95
C ALA A 410 -20.55 -6.75 4.44
N ILE A 411 -19.78 -7.44 3.61
CA ILE A 411 -18.55 -6.94 2.98
C ILE A 411 -18.76 -6.99 1.47
N ASP A 412 -18.31 -5.94 0.77
CA ASP A 412 -18.31 -5.88 -0.69
C ASP A 412 -17.13 -6.69 -1.23
N TYR A 413 -17.36 -7.49 -2.27
CA TYR A 413 -16.33 -8.34 -2.87
C TYR A 413 -16.58 -8.62 -4.36
N THR A 414 -15.56 -9.11 -5.06
CA THR A 414 -15.66 -9.61 -6.44
C THR A 414 -15.54 -11.13 -6.50
N TYR A 415 -16.22 -11.73 -7.47
CA TYR A 415 -16.07 -13.15 -7.81
C TYR A 415 -16.42 -13.34 -9.29
N GLN A 416 -15.53 -13.99 -10.05
CA GLN A 416 -15.69 -14.16 -11.50
C GLN A 416 -16.00 -12.84 -12.24
N GLY A 417 -15.31 -11.75 -11.85
CA GLY A 417 -15.50 -10.41 -12.43
C GLY A 417 -16.82 -9.70 -12.07
N ASN A 418 -17.69 -10.30 -11.25
CA ASN A 418 -18.94 -9.67 -10.80
C ASN A 418 -18.81 -9.14 -9.36
N SER A 419 -19.51 -8.06 -9.03
CA SER A 419 -19.52 -7.47 -7.68
C SER A 419 -20.70 -7.97 -6.83
N TYR A 420 -20.41 -8.29 -5.57
CA TYR A 420 -21.35 -8.81 -4.58
C TYR A 420 -21.20 -8.08 -3.24
N SER A 421 -22.18 -8.26 -2.34
CA SER A 421 -22.14 -7.73 -0.97
C SER A 421 -22.86 -8.70 -0.03
N SER A 422 -22.12 -9.36 0.87
CA SER A 422 -22.67 -10.43 1.72
C SER A 422 -21.87 -10.63 3.01
N ILE A 423 -22.39 -11.47 3.91
CA ILE A 423 -21.64 -11.96 5.07
C ILE A 423 -20.62 -12.98 4.55
N LEU A 424 -19.34 -12.80 4.89
CA LEU A 424 -18.25 -13.67 4.42
C LEU A 424 -17.74 -14.57 5.56
N GLY A 425 -17.58 -15.85 5.28
CA GLY A 425 -16.90 -16.81 6.15
C GLY A 425 -15.44 -16.96 5.76
N ASN A 426 -14.90 -18.18 5.80
CA ASN A 426 -13.49 -18.46 5.49
C ASN A 426 -13.36 -19.45 4.34
N TYR A 427 -12.20 -19.45 3.68
CA TYR A 427 -11.83 -20.45 2.71
C TYR A 427 -11.17 -21.65 3.38
N TYR A 428 -11.56 -22.86 2.96
CA TYR A 428 -10.97 -24.11 3.42
C TYR A 428 -10.64 -24.99 2.21
N ASP A 429 -9.39 -25.40 2.07
CA ASP A 429 -8.92 -26.31 1.01
C ASP A 429 -9.66 -27.68 0.98
N THR A 430 -10.29 -28.05 2.10
CA THR A 430 -11.08 -29.27 2.26
C THR A 430 -12.59 -29.07 2.04
N TYR A 431 -13.05 -27.83 1.81
CA TYR A 431 -14.46 -27.56 1.51
C TYR A 431 -14.82 -28.11 0.13
N THR A 432 -15.95 -28.81 0.05
CA THR A 432 -16.41 -29.50 -1.19
C THR A 432 -17.90 -29.27 -1.41
N GLY A 433 -18.46 -28.20 -0.84
CA GLY A 433 -19.85 -27.82 -1.07
C GLY A 433 -20.07 -27.28 -2.49
N SER A 434 -21.32 -26.94 -2.78
CA SER A 434 -21.72 -26.29 -4.04
C SER A 434 -22.00 -24.81 -3.80
N ASP A 435 -21.86 -24.04 -4.87
CA ASP A 435 -22.29 -22.64 -4.99
C ASP A 435 -23.28 -22.59 -6.17
N ALA A 436 -24.58 -22.68 -5.87
CA ALA A 436 -25.62 -22.78 -6.88
C ALA A 436 -26.15 -21.41 -7.34
N ASP A 437 -25.94 -20.35 -6.56
CA ASP A 437 -26.29 -18.97 -6.92
C ASP A 437 -25.13 -18.19 -7.54
N GLY A 438 -23.92 -18.76 -7.56
CA GLY A 438 -22.76 -18.24 -8.27
C GLY A 438 -22.17 -16.99 -7.62
N ASP A 439 -22.33 -16.85 -6.30
CA ASP A 439 -21.82 -15.71 -5.55
C ASP A 439 -20.44 -15.96 -4.92
N GLY A 440 -19.85 -17.14 -5.09
CA GLY A 440 -18.54 -17.48 -4.51
C GLY A 440 -18.61 -17.88 -3.05
N ILE A 441 -19.81 -17.97 -2.46
CA ILE A 441 -20.07 -18.48 -1.12
C ILE A 441 -20.77 -19.83 -1.24
N GLY A 442 -20.29 -20.82 -0.49
CA GLY A 442 -20.87 -22.15 -0.51
C GLY A 442 -22.24 -22.23 0.17
N ASP A 443 -23.22 -22.84 -0.51
CA ASP A 443 -24.60 -23.06 -0.05
C ASP A 443 -24.72 -23.93 1.22
N SER A 444 -23.69 -24.74 1.46
CA SER A 444 -23.65 -25.69 2.56
C SER A 444 -22.63 -25.28 3.60
N SER A 445 -23.03 -25.26 4.86
CA SER A 445 -22.12 -24.84 5.92
C SER A 445 -20.93 -25.78 6.11
N TYR A 446 -19.80 -25.23 6.53
CA TYR A 446 -18.61 -25.98 6.90
C TYR A 446 -18.48 -26.05 8.42
N SER A 447 -18.08 -27.21 8.95
CA SER A 447 -17.90 -27.41 10.39
C SER A 447 -16.41 -27.52 10.72
N PRO A 448 -15.75 -26.42 11.13
CA PRO A 448 -14.35 -26.41 11.56
C PRO A 448 -14.17 -27.11 12.92
N GLY A 449 -14.43 -28.42 12.97
CA GLY A 449 -14.35 -29.24 14.18
C GLY A 449 -15.50 -29.04 15.17
N ALA A 450 -15.24 -29.25 16.47
CA ALA A 450 -16.27 -29.27 17.51
C ALA A 450 -16.69 -27.89 18.05
N SER A 451 -16.16 -26.81 17.49
CA SER A 451 -16.13 -25.48 18.11
C SER A 451 -16.94 -24.40 17.37
N GLY A 452 -17.81 -24.77 16.43
CA GLY A 452 -18.66 -23.82 15.70
C GLY A 452 -18.98 -24.30 14.29
N THR A 453 -19.78 -23.51 13.58
CA THR A 453 -20.13 -23.74 12.17
C THR A 453 -19.86 -22.44 11.41
N ASP A 454 -19.17 -22.56 10.30
CA ASP A 454 -19.08 -21.51 9.29
C ASP A 454 -20.26 -21.68 8.32
N GLU A 455 -21.23 -20.77 8.39
CA GLU A 455 -22.42 -20.80 7.54
C GLU A 455 -22.19 -20.13 6.17
N TYR A 456 -21.00 -19.54 5.94
CA TYR A 456 -20.66 -18.78 4.74
C TYR A 456 -19.26 -19.18 4.21
N PRO A 457 -18.94 -20.49 4.06
CA PRO A 457 -17.63 -20.91 3.59
C PRO A 457 -17.38 -20.38 2.18
N LEU A 458 -16.17 -19.87 1.91
CA LEU A 458 -15.83 -19.33 0.60
C LEU A 458 -15.47 -20.46 -0.36
N MET A 459 -15.84 -20.32 -1.64
CA MET A 459 -15.57 -21.31 -2.69
C MET A 459 -14.10 -21.36 -3.10
N ALA A 460 -13.37 -20.27 -2.87
CA ALA A 460 -11.96 -20.13 -3.16
C ALA A 460 -11.28 -19.15 -2.18
N ALA A 461 -9.97 -18.99 -2.31
CA ALA A 461 -9.20 -18.11 -1.46
C ALA A 461 -9.69 -16.66 -1.59
N PHE A 462 -9.54 -15.87 -0.52
CA PHE A 462 -9.88 -14.45 -0.50
C PHE A 462 -8.61 -13.61 -0.53
N THR A 463 -8.49 -12.70 -1.49
CA THR A 463 -7.35 -11.78 -1.65
C THR A 463 -7.89 -10.41 -2.04
N ASP A 464 -7.50 -9.35 -1.32
CA ASP A 464 -7.75 -7.95 -1.71
C ASP A 464 -9.18 -7.59 -2.16
N GLY A 465 -10.19 -8.19 -1.52
CA GLY A 465 -11.60 -7.93 -1.86
C GLY A 465 -12.18 -8.88 -2.91
N GLU A 466 -11.39 -9.84 -3.40
CA GLU A 466 -11.82 -10.85 -4.36
C GLU A 466 -11.86 -12.23 -3.69
N ILE A 467 -12.92 -13.00 -3.98
CA ILE A 467 -12.87 -14.45 -3.87
C ILE A 467 -12.25 -14.92 -5.18
N GLU A 468 -11.04 -15.46 -5.10
CA GLU A 468 -10.24 -15.91 -6.24
C GLU A 468 -11.06 -16.88 -7.09
N SER A 469 -11.60 -16.45 -8.22
CA SER A 469 -12.02 -17.42 -9.20
C SER A 469 -10.75 -17.90 -9.87
N GLU A 470 -10.40 -19.19 -9.74
CA GLU A 470 -9.51 -19.79 -10.74
C GLU A 470 -10.21 -19.59 -12.08
N LEU A 471 -9.83 -18.53 -12.81
CA LEU A 471 -9.92 -18.50 -14.26
C LEU A 471 -9.35 -19.84 -14.69
N PHE A 472 -10.21 -20.73 -15.17
CA PHE A 472 -9.85 -22.10 -15.50
C PHE A 472 -8.56 -22.13 -16.32
N ASN A 473 -7.63 -23.05 -16.04
CA ASN A 473 -6.27 -23.03 -16.60
C ASN A 473 -6.26 -22.83 -18.12
N GLU A 474 -5.92 -21.62 -18.56
CA GLU A 474 -5.85 -21.28 -19.97
C GLU A 474 -4.56 -21.88 -20.56
N LEU A 475 -4.72 -22.90 -21.39
CA LEU A 475 -3.60 -23.60 -22.03
C LEU A 475 -2.99 -22.78 -23.16
N TYR A 476 -3.80 -21.90 -23.78
CA TYR A 476 -3.40 -21.01 -24.86
C TYR A 476 -4.46 -19.93 -25.10
N SER A 477 -4.03 -18.68 -25.22
CA SER A 477 -4.80 -17.60 -25.83
C SER A 477 -3.90 -16.84 -26.81
N GLY A 478 -4.39 -16.61 -28.02
CA GLY A 478 -3.59 -15.94 -29.03
C GLY A 478 -4.25 -15.85 -30.40
N ASN A 479 -3.59 -15.10 -31.27
CA ASN A 479 -4.01 -14.88 -32.65
C ASN A 479 -3.32 -15.86 -33.60
N VAL A 480 -4.03 -16.36 -34.61
CA VAL A 480 -3.46 -17.20 -35.69
C VAL A 480 -3.86 -16.65 -37.05
N THR A 481 -2.97 -16.78 -38.02
CA THR A 481 -3.25 -16.41 -39.41
C THR A 481 -3.64 -17.64 -40.23
N VAL A 482 -4.81 -17.60 -40.87
CA VAL A 482 -5.30 -18.68 -41.74
C VAL A 482 -5.31 -18.25 -43.20
N MET A 483 -5.01 -19.17 -44.11
CA MET A 483 -5.06 -18.94 -45.55
C MET A 483 -6.31 -19.58 -46.18
N GLU A 484 -6.75 -19.06 -47.33
CA GLU A 484 -7.74 -19.70 -48.22
C GLU A 484 -7.14 -20.89 -48.98
N THR A 485 -6.53 -21.82 -48.25
CA THR A 485 -5.89 -23.03 -48.80
C THR A 485 -6.18 -24.26 -47.94
N ASP A 486 -6.05 -25.43 -48.58
CA ASP A 486 -6.09 -26.71 -47.88
C ASP A 486 -4.68 -27.09 -47.41
N ILE A 487 -4.58 -27.58 -46.17
CA ILE A 487 -3.38 -28.16 -45.59
C ILE A 487 -3.52 -29.67 -45.42
N ASP A 488 -2.39 -30.38 -45.50
CA ASP A 488 -2.30 -31.82 -45.28
C ASP A 488 -2.30 -32.11 -43.77
N PHE A 489 -3.49 -32.32 -43.19
CA PHE A 489 -3.65 -32.73 -41.80
C PHE A 489 -3.47 -34.24 -41.64
N THR A 490 -2.69 -34.68 -40.65
CA THR A 490 -2.50 -36.12 -40.34
C THR A 490 -3.14 -36.46 -39.00
N ALA A 491 -4.09 -37.41 -39.00
CA ALA A 491 -4.79 -37.83 -37.79
C ALA A 491 -3.86 -38.59 -36.82
N SER A 492 -4.05 -38.38 -35.53
CA SER A 492 -3.13 -38.86 -34.48
C SER A 492 -3.22 -40.38 -34.29
N ASP A 493 -4.40 -40.96 -34.46
CA ASP A 493 -4.71 -42.38 -34.23
C ASP A 493 -4.34 -43.29 -35.40
N SER A 494 -4.72 -42.93 -36.62
CA SER A 494 -4.53 -43.74 -37.82
C SER A 494 -3.25 -43.42 -38.58
N SER A 495 -2.69 -42.21 -38.38
CA SER A 495 -1.63 -41.62 -39.21
C SER A 495 -1.99 -41.43 -40.69
N GLU A 496 -3.27 -41.45 -41.04
CA GLU A 496 -3.75 -41.10 -42.39
C GLU A 496 -3.80 -39.57 -42.57
N THR A 497 -3.61 -39.11 -43.81
CA THR A 497 -3.55 -37.69 -44.16
C THR A 497 -4.79 -37.26 -44.95
N TYR A 498 -5.36 -36.11 -44.57
CA TYR A 498 -6.57 -35.52 -45.13
C TYR A 498 -6.33 -34.06 -45.52
N PRO A 499 -6.88 -33.59 -46.66
CA PRO A 499 -6.93 -32.17 -46.95
C PRO A 499 -7.96 -31.49 -46.05
N VAL A 500 -7.53 -30.49 -45.28
CA VAL A 500 -8.39 -29.67 -44.42
C VAL A 500 -8.17 -28.21 -44.75
N SER A 501 -9.25 -27.46 -44.91
CA SER A 501 -9.16 -26.00 -45.08
C SER A 501 -8.65 -25.34 -43.80
N GLN A 502 -7.67 -24.45 -43.93
CA GLN A 502 -7.21 -23.63 -42.80
C GLN A 502 -8.31 -22.73 -42.22
N ARG A 503 -9.36 -22.39 -43.00
CA ARG A 503 -10.54 -21.66 -42.53
C ARG A 503 -11.55 -22.56 -41.81
N THR A 504 -11.06 -23.43 -40.93
CA THR A 504 -11.90 -24.25 -40.03
C THR A 504 -11.38 -24.18 -38.60
N CYS A 505 -12.19 -24.56 -37.61
CA CYS A 505 -11.71 -24.68 -36.22
C CYS A 505 -10.50 -25.62 -36.09
N LEU A 506 -10.44 -26.70 -36.90
CA LEU A 506 -9.25 -27.53 -37.01
C LEU A 506 -8.05 -26.75 -37.57
N GLY A 507 -8.26 -25.99 -38.64
CA GLY A 507 -7.23 -25.14 -39.22
C GLY A 507 -6.66 -24.14 -38.21
N ALA A 508 -7.52 -23.45 -37.45
CA ALA A 508 -7.11 -22.53 -36.40
C ALA A 508 -6.30 -23.23 -35.28
N LEU A 509 -6.74 -24.41 -34.83
CA LEU A 509 -6.02 -25.21 -33.84
C LEU A 509 -4.66 -25.72 -34.35
N LEU A 510 -4.53 -25.99 -35.65
CA LEU A 510 -3.26 -26.40 -36.24
C LEU A 510 -2.26 -25.24 -36.26
N GLU A 511 -2.72 -24.04 -36.59
CA GLU A 511 -1.87 -22.84 -36.64
C GLU A 511 -1.47 -22.33 -35.25
N SER A 512 -2.27 -22.58 -34.21
CA SER A 512 -1.90 -22.18 -32.84
C SER A 512 -0.68 -22.95 -32.30
N GLY A 513 -0.37 -24.10 -32.89
CA GLY A 513 0.76 -24.94 -32.49
C GLY A 513 0.59 -25.66 -31.15
N VAL A 514 -0.61 -25.61 -30.56
CA VAL A 514 -0.93 -26.32 -29.32
C VAL A 514 -0.91 -27.83 -29.56
N GLU A 515 -0.34 -28.60 -28.64
CA GLU A 515 -0.30 -30.06 -28.75
C GLU A 515 -1.73 -30.64 -28.66
N TYR A 516 -2.09 -31.57 -29.54
CA TYR A 516 -3.41 -32.19 -29.57
C TYR A 516 -3.37 -33.69 -29.91
N TYR A 517 -4.46 -34.40 -29.63
CA TYR A 517 -4.73 -35.73 -30.15
C TYR A 517 -6.11 -35.79 -30.80
N ILE A 518 -6.17 -36.12 -32.09
CA ILE A 518 -7.39 -36.15 -32.88
C ILE A 518 -7.56 -37.54 -33.52
N ASN A 519 -8.78 -38.06 -33.44
CA ASN A 519 -9.19 -39.37 -33.94
C ASN A 519 -10.03 -39.27 -35.22
N ASP A 520 -9.79 -40.17 -36.17
CA ASP A 520 -10.47 -40.22 -37.47
C ASP A 520 -11.34 -41.47 -37.71
N ASP A 521 -11.57 -42.32 -36.71
CA ASP A 521 -12.38 -43.56 -36.80
C ASP A 521 -13.78 -43.31 -37.40
N SER A 522 -14.34 -42.12 -37.12
CA SER A 522 -15.67 -41.70 -37.57
C SER A 522 -15.65 -40.84 -38.84
N TYR A 523 -14.48 -40.56 -39.42
CA TYR A 523 -14.35 -39.67 -40.57
C TYR A 523 -15.13 -40.16 -41.79
N ALA A 524 -15.15 -41.48 -42.05
CA ALA A 524 -15.88 -42.04 -43.19
C ALA A 524 -17.40 -41.83 -43.14
N ASP A 525 -17.97 -41.73 -41.93
CA ASP A 525 -19.40 -41.58 -41.70
C ASP A 525 -19.83 -40.10 -41.57
N TYR A 526 -18.97 -39.26 -41.00
CA TYR A 526 -19.31 -37.87 -40.64
C TYR A 526 -18.51 -36.79 -41.39
N GLY A 527 -17.43 -37.17 -42.08
CA GLY A 527 -16.57 -36.24 -42.82
C GLY A 527 -15.78 -35.27 -41.93
N SER A 528 -15.64 -35.58 -40.65
CA SER A 528 -14.93 -34.76 -39.66
C SER A 528 -14.27 -35.63 -38.59
N PHE A 529 -13.55 -34.99 -37.67
CA PHE A 529 -12.68 -35.63 -36.69
C PHE A 529 -13.20 -35.45 -35.26
N TYR A 530 -12.79 -36.36 -34.37
CA TYR A 530 -13.08 -36.27 -32.94
C TYR A 530 -11.83 -35.80 -32.18
N LEU A 531 -12.01 -34.81 -31.31
CA LEU A 531 -10.93 -34.26 -30.48
C LEU A 531 -10.82 -35.07 -29.18
N GLU A 532 -9.71 -35.80 -28.99
CA GLU A 532 -9.48 -36.58 -27.77
C GLU A 532 -8.67 -35.81 -26.73
N SER A 533 -7.73 -34.95 -27.11
CA SER A 533 -6.98 -34.14 -26.15
C SER A 533 -6.42 -32.84 -26.73
N ILE A 534 -6.19 -31.86 -25.84
CA ILE A 534 -5.40 -30.65 -26.08
C ILE A 534 -4.45 -30.48 -24.88
N GLY A 535 -3.20 -30.08 -25.12
CA GLY A 535 -2.17 -29.86 -24.09
C GLY A 535 -1.87 -31.09 -23.23
N GLY A 536 -2.13 -32.29 -23.75
CA GLY A 536 -2.00 -33.54 -22.99
C GLY A 536 -3.19 -33.89 -22.08
N ILE A 537 -4.27 -33.09 -22.06
CA ILE A 537 -5.47 -33.35 -21.26
C ILE A 537 -6.46 -34.21 -22.05
N GLU A 538 -6.55 -35.49 -21.68
CA GLU A 538 -7.40 -36.49 -22.34
C GLU A 538 -8.88 -36.36 -21.96
N ALA A 539 -9.76 -36.46 -22.97
CA ALA A 539 -11.20 -36.54 -22.83
C ALA A 539 -11.62 -37.80 -22.05
N GLN A 540 -12.48 -37.60 -21.05
CA GLN A 540 -13.03 -38.70 -20.26
C GLN A 540 -14.19 -39.39 -20.97
N SER A 541 -14.39 -40.66 -20.63
CA SER A 541 -15.56 -41.40 -21.09
C SER A 541 -16.84 -40.77 -20.56
N TRP A 542 -17.85 -40.62 -21.43
CA TRP A 542 -19.18 -40.11 -21.06
C TRP A 542 -19.75 -40.78 -19.80
N PRO A 543 -20.32 -40.00 -18.85
CA PRO A 543 -20.52 -38.54 -18.83
C PRO A 543 -19.40 -37.79 -18.08
N GLY A 544 -18.14 -38.02 -18.43
CA GLY A 544 -17.00 -37.29 -17.89
C GLY A 544 -16.71 -35.98 -18.63
N ALA A 545 -15.69 -35.25 -18.18
CA ALA A 545 -15.24 -34.04 -18.83
C ALA A 545 -14.57 -34.31 -20.18
N SER A 546 -14.91 -33.53 -21.20
CA SER A 546 -14.23 -33.57 -22.50
C SER A 546 -14.19 -32.18 -23.12
N TRP A 547 -13.48 -32.06 -24.25
CA TRP A 547 -13.35 -30.82 -24.99
C TRP A 547 -14.63 -30.49 -25.79
N GLY A 548 -15.22 -29.32 -25.51
CA GLY A 548 -16.27 -28.68 -26.30
C GLY A 548 -15.67 -27.67 -27.27
N ILE A 549 -16.35 -27.37 -28.38
CA ILE A 549 -15.87 -26.47 -29.43
C ILE A 549 -16.90 -25.36 -29.65
N TYR A 550 -16.43 -24.11 -29.55
CA TYR A 550 -17.24 -22.91 -29.63
C TYR A 550 -16.65 -21.93 -30.64
N VAL A 551 -17.50 -21.15 -31.31
CA VAL A 551 -17.09 -20.04 -32.16
C VAL A 551 -17.87 -18.81 -31.72
N ASN A 552 -17.19 -17.73 -31.37
CA ASN A 552 -17.77 -16.48 -30.86
C ASN A 552 -18.73 -16.70 -29.68
N GLY A 553 -18.36 -17.61 -28.77
CA GLY A 553 -19.16 -17.98 -27.58
C GLY A 553 -20.33 -18.95 -27.83
N GLU A 554 -20.60 -19.32 -29.08
CA GLU A 554 -21.69 -20.23 -29.43
C GLU A 554 -21.18 -21.66 -29.70
N ALA A 555 -21.86 -22.66 -29.16
CA ALA A 555 -21.49 -24.07 -29.36
C ALA A 555 -21.61 -24.47 -30.84
N THR A 556 -20.63 -25.22 -31.34
CA THR A 556 -20.62 -25.63 -32.75
C THR A 556 -21.51 -26.85 -33.04
N ASP A 557 -22.16 -26.84 -34.21
CA ASP A 557 -23.08 -27.91 -34.66
C ASP A 557 -22.38 -29.06 -35.40
N TYR A 558 -21.13 -28.87 -35.84
CA TYR A 558 -20.38 -29.84 -36.65
C TYR A 558 -19.07 -30.25 -35.98
N GLY A 559 -18.47 -31.34 -36.46
CA GLY A 559 -17.17 -31.80 -35.97
C GLY A 559 -16.03 -30.84 -36.36
N LEU A 560 -14.91 -30.97 -35.67
CA LEU A 560 -13.76 -30.05 -35.68
C LEU A 560 -13.30 -29.56 -37.07
N GLY A 561 -13.28 -30.43 -38.08
CA GLY A 561 -12.83 -30.11 -39.44
C GLY A 561 -13.89 -29.50 -40.38
N LEU A 562 -15.10 -29.18 -39.90
CA LEU A 562 -16.21 -28.68 -40.72
C LEU A 562 -16.77 -27.33 -40.27
N ASN A 563 -16.42 -26.85 -39.08
CA ASN A 563 -16.82 -25.54 -38.59
C ASN A 563 -15.95 -24.47 -39.24
N SER A 564 -16.51 -23.68 -40.15
CA SER A 564 -15.79 -22.62 -40.86
C SER A 564 -15.56 -21.40 -39.99
N VAL A 565 -14.41 -20.74 -40.17
CA VAL A 565 -14.03 -19.52 -39.45
C VAL A 565 -13.63 -18.41 -40.43
N SER A 566 -13.89 -17.17 -40.01
CA SER A 566 -13.59 -15.94 -40.75
C SER A 566 -12.61 -15.07 -39.96
N ASP A 567 -12.08 -14.04 -40.63
CA ASP A 567 -11.30 -12.99 -39.99
C ASP A 567 -12.07 -12.36 -38.81
N GLY A 568 -11.41 -12.25 -37.65
CA GLY A 568 -11.98 -11.78 -36.39
C GLY A 568 -12.78 -12.81 -35.58
N ASP A 569 -13.01 -14.03 -36.07
CA ASP A 569 -13.71 -15.06 -35.30
C ASP A 569 -12.82 -15.60 -34.15
N VAL A 570 -13.42 -15.81 -32.97
CA VAL A 570 -12.77 -16.45 -31.82
C VAL A 570 -13.22 -17.90 -31.71
N VAL A 571 -12.30 -18.84 -31.84
CA VAL A 571 -12.52 -20.27 -31.61
C VAL A 571 -12.11 -20.63 -30.19
N SER A 572 -13.05 -21.13 -29.39
CA SER A 572 -12.80 -21.52 -28.00
C SER A 572 -13.00 -23.02 -27.79
N PHE A 573 -12.09 -23.62 -27.03
CA PHE A 573 -12.19 -25.00 -26.56
C PHE A 573 -12.26 -25.01 -25.04
N TYR A 574 -13.33 -25.58 -24.49
CA TYR A 574 -13.50 -25.71 -23.04
C TYR A 574 -13.46 -27.17 -22.63
N TYR A 575 -12.67 -27.50 -21.62
CA TYR A 575 -12.65 -28.82 -21.01
C TYR A 575 -13.55 -28.83 -19.77
N ALA A 576 -14.76 -29.37 -19.93
CA ALA A 576 -15.80 -29.37 -18.90
C ALA A 576 -16.67 -30.64 -18.97
N PRO A 577 -17.37 -31.01 -17.89
CA PRO A 577 -18.35 -32.09 -17.89
C PRO A 577 -19.59 -31.73 -18.72
N TRP A 578 -20.28 -32.76 -19.20
CA TRP A 578 -21.52 -32.59 -19.97
C TRP A 578 -22.74 -32.85 -19.09
N ASP A 579 -23.74 -32.01 -19.24
CA ASP A 579 -25.03 -32.22 -18.62
C ASP A 579 -25.76 -33.41 -19.27
N THR A 580 -26.12 -34.39 -18.44
CA THR A 580 -26.68 -35.66 -18.93
C THR A 580 -28.12 -35.57 -19.45
N GLU A 581 -28.81 -34.46 -19.24
CA GLU A 581 -30.21 -34.27 -19.66
C GLU A 581 -30.31 -33.40 -20.92
N THR A 582 -29.56 -32.31 -20.96
CA THR A 582 -29.56 -31.29 -22.02
C THR A 582 -28.52 -31.55 -23.09
N PHE A 583 -27.49 -32.36 -22.80
CA PHE A 583 -26.33 -32.58 -23.66
C PHE A 583 -25.53 -31.31 -23.98
N ALA A 584 -25.68 -30.28 -23.15
CA ALA A 584 -24.83 -29.08 -23.18
C ALA A 584 -23.64 -29.25 -22.25
N GLN A 585 -22.55 -28.55 -22.55
CA GLN A 585 -21.40 -28.51 -21.65
C GLN A 585 -21.71 -27.59 -20.47
N ASP A 586 -21.30 -28.00 -19.26
CA ASP A 586 -21.46 -27.22 -18.04
C ASP A 586 -20.30 -26.22 -17.92
N LEU A 587 -20.52 -25.01 -18.44
CA LEU A 587 -19.49 -23.96 -18.51
C LEU A 587 -19.16 -23.36 -17.13
N ASP A 588 -19.99 -23.62 -16.11
CA ASP A 588 -19.68 -23.25 -14.72
C ASP A 588 -18.64 -24.23 -14.10
N LYS A 589 -18.28 -25.30 -14.83
CA LYS A 589 -17.32 -26.34 -14.40
C LYS A 589 -16.24 -26.60 -15.45
N VAL A 590 -15.72 -25.55 -16.08
CA VAL A 590 -14.53 -25.68 -16.93
C VAL A 590 -13.34 -26.06 -16.04
N PHE A 591 -12.30 -26.66 -16.61
CA PHE A 591 -11.04 -26.91 -15.90
C PHE A 591 -9.85 -26.39 -16.70
N TYR A 592 -9.99 -26.34 -18.02
CA TYR A 592 -9.00 -25.84 -18.97
C TYR A 592 -9.70 -25.14 -20.14
N SER A 593 -9.08 -24.10 -20.68
CA SER A 593 -9.54 -23.41 -21.88
C SER A 593 -8.42 -23.26 -22.93
N VAL A 594 -8.81 -23.13 -24.19
CA VAL A 594 -7.97 -22.62 -25.28
C VAL A 594 -8.80 -21.63 -26.08
N SER A 595 -8.26 -20.43 -26.34
CA SER A 595 -8.93 -19.38 -27.12
C SER A 595 -8.04 -18.99 -28.30
N ILE A 596 -8.59 -18.99 -29.51
CA ILE A 596 -7.84 -18.71 -30.74
C ILE A 596 -8.60 -17.67 -31.56
N THR A 597 -8.03 -16.50 -31.73
CA THR A 597 -8.56 -15.47 -32.64
C THR A 597 -8.01 -15.69 -34.04
N VAL A 598 -8.90 -15.77 -35.03
CA VAL A 598 -8.56 -16.09 -36.41
C VAL A 598 -8.40 -14.82 -37.22
N ASN A 599 -7.26 -14.66 -37.88
CA ASN A 599 -6.96 -13.56 -38.79
C ASN A 599 -6.69 -14.10 -40.21
N ASP A 600 -7.04 -13.34 -41.25
CA ASP A 600 -6.69 -13.71 -42.63
C ASP A 600 -5.22 -13.40 -42.97
N GLU A 601 -4.62 -14.14 -43.91
CA GLU A 601 -3.27 -13.81 -44.41
C GLU A 601 -3.31 -12.51 -45.22
N THR A 602 -2.68 -11.46 -44.68
CA THR A 602 -2.67 -10.13 -45.28
C THR A 602 -1.33 -9.87 -45.99
N PRO A 603 -1.33 -9.14 -47.14
CA PRO A 603 -0.09 -8.77 -47.81
C PRO A 603 0.75 -7.76 -47.00
N ILE A 604 0.19 -7.26 -45.90
CA ILE A 604 0.77 -6.27 -45.01
C ILE A 604 0.54 -6.75 -43.57
N ASP A 605 1.61 -6.94 -42.81
CA ASP A 605 1.53 -7.14 -41.36
C ASP A 605 1.78 -5.80 -40.67
N ALA A 606 0.82 -5.33 -39.86
CA ALA A 606 0.93 -4.07 -39.15
C ALA A 606 0.70 -4.32 -37.66
N GLN A 607 1.70 -3.99 -36.84
CA GLN A 607 1.70 -4.22 -35.40
C GLN A 607 1.91 -2.91 -34.67
N ARG A 608 1.02 -2.59 -33.73
CA ARG A 608 1.11 -1.49 -32.79
C ARG A 608 1.65 -2.00 -31.46
N THR A 609 2.53 -1.21 -30.88
CA THR A 609 2.95 -1.33 -29.49
C THR A 609 2.78 0.02 -28.82
N ILE A 610 2.02 0.07 -27.75
CA ILE A 610 1.84 1.22 -26.88
C ILE A 610 2.75 1.00 -25.69
N LYS A 611 3.65 1.96 -25.42
CA LYS A 611 4.69 1.76 -24.42
C LYS A 611 4.15 1.53 -23.01
N TYR A 612 3.07 2.23 -22.67
CA TYR A 612 2.31 2.09 -21.43
C TYR A 612 0.84 2.11 -21.79
N GLN A 613 0.08 1.14 -21.31
CA GLN A 613 -1.35 1.01 -21.60
C GLN A 613 -2.23 1.40 -20.42
N THR A 614 -1.67 1.52 -19.21
CA THR A 614 -2.42 1.85 -18.00
C THR A 614 -1.94 3.18 -17.43
N PHE A 615 -2.88 4.09 -17.14
CA PHE A 615 -2.54 5.40 -16.57
C PHE A 615 -3.51 5.87 -15.50
N ASN A 616 -3.00 6.70 -14.58
CA ASN A 616 -3.84 7.45 -13.67
C ASN A 616 -4.53 8.65 -14.36
N VAL A 617 -5.74 8.99 -13.92
CA VAL A 617 -6.44 10.22 -14.33
C VAL A 617 -6.02 11.38 -13.43
N ASP A 618 -5.21 12.30 -13.96
CA ASP A 618 -4.97 13.59 -13.30
C ASP A 618 -6.13 14.55 -13.63
N SER A 619 -6.73 15.14 -12.58
CA SER A 619 -7.82 16.11 -12.72
C SER A 619 -7.41 17.45 -13.34
N ASP A 620 -6.10 17.75 -13.41
CA ASP A 620 -5.58 19.07 -13.78
C ASP A 620 -4.60 19.10 -14.98
N GLN A 621 -4.18 17.96 -15.57
CA GLN A 621 -3.26 17.95 -16.74
C GLN A 621 -3.44 16.75 -17.70
N TYR A 622 -2.94 16.90 -18.95
CA TYR A 622 -2.83 15.83 -19.96
C TYR A 622 -1.64 14.89 -19.64
N ASN A 623 -1.88 13.59 -19.63
CA ASN A 623 -0.86 12.54 -19.57
C ASN A 623 -0.59 11.99 -20.98
N SER A 624 0.55 11.31 -21.20
CA SER A 624 0.97 10.92 -22.55
C SER A 624 1.73 9.59 -22.64
N THR A 625 1.69 8.94 -23.80
CA THR A 625 2.46 7.72 -24.07
C THR A 625 2.94 7.63 -25.51
N LEU A 626 4.02 6.86 -25.69
CA LEU A 626 4.61 6.62 -26.99
C LEU A 626 3.99 5.39 -27.63
N VAL A 627 3.47 5.58 -28.83
CA VAL A 627 2.98 4.50 -29.67
C VAL A 627 3.95 4.27 -30.82
N THR A 628 4.26 3.00 -31.07
CA THR A 628 5.09 2.56 -32.20
C THR A 628 4.25 1.67 -33.09
N VAL A 629 4.18 1.98 -34.39
CA VAL A 629 3.54 1.12 -35.39
C VAL A 629 4.60 0.61 -36.36
N THR A 630 4.73 -0.70 -36.47
CA THR A 630 5.62 -1.36 -37.43
C THR A 630 4.80 -2.07 -38.49
N ILE A 631 5.03 -1.68 -39.75
CA ILE A 631 4.37 -2.20 -40.93
C ILE A 631 5.41 -3.00 -41.74
N THR A 632 5.17 -4.28 -41.93
CA THR A 632 6.02 -5.20 -42.69
C THR A 632 5.29 -5.65 -43.95
N ALA A 633 5.97 -5.54 -45.09
CA ALA A 633 5.44 -6.01 -46.35
C ALA A 633 5.63 -7.53 -46.48
N ASN A 634 4.54 -8.30 -46.60
CA ASN A 634 4.62 -9.73 -46.91
C ASN A 634 4.74 -9.98 -48.42
N GLU A 635 4.27 -9.01 -49.22
CA GLU A 635 4.41 -8.99 -50.67
C GLU A 635 5.04 -7.68 -51.18
N TYR A 636 5.11 -7.51 -52.50
CA TYR A 636 5.48 -6.24 -53.09
C TYR A 636 4.33 -5.22 -52.96
N LEU A 637 4.58 -4.11 -52.26
CA LEU A 637 3.62 -3.03 -52.02
C LEU A 637 4.02 -1.76 -52.78
N GLU A 638 3.05 -1.03 -53.31
CA GLU A 638 3.21 0.34 -53.81
C GLU A 638 2.23 1.29 -53.09
N ALA A 639 2.66 2.54 -52.87
CA ALA A 639 1.81 3.61 -52.31
C ALA A 639 1.16 3.25 -50.96
N LEU A 640 1.99 2.78 -50.02
CA LEU A 640 1.56 2.50 -48.65
C LEU A 640 0.97 3.74 -47.99
N TYR A 641 -0.16 3.56 -47.32
CA TYR A 641 -0.77 4.54 -46.42
C TYR A 641 -1.23 3.89 -45.11
N LEU A 642 -1.10 4.63 -44.01
CA LEU A 642 -1.59 4.28 -42.68
C LEU A 642 -2.54 5.38 -42.22
N ILE A 643 -3.64 4.98 -41.60
CA ILE A 643 -4.60 5.84 -40.92
C ILE A 643 -4.68 5.39 -39.46
N GLU A 644 -4.55 6.33 -38.53
CA GLU A 644 -4.79 6.12 -37.09
C GLU A 644 -5.94 7.01 -36.66
N THR A 645 -6.90 6.42 -35.95
CA THR A 645 -8.01 7.11 -35.30
C THR A 645 -7.85 6.94 -33.80
N VAL A 646 -7.80 8.06 -33.09
CA VAL A 646 -7.65 8.09 -31.63
C VAL A 646 -8.97 8.48 -30.97
N PRO A 647 -9.13 8.25 -29.66
CA PRO A 647 -10.33 8.67 -28.95
C PRO A 647 -10.63 10.17 -29.12
N SER A 648 -11.92 10.51 -29.04
CA SER A 648 -12.39 11.91 -29.17
C SER A 648 -11.63 12.82 -28.21
N ASP A 649 -11.21 13.99 -28.70
CA ASP A 649 -10.52 15.03 -27.93
C ASP A 649 -9.09 14.65 -27.44
N TRP A 650 -8.58 13.46 -27.81
CA TRP A 650 -7.18 13.09 -27.59
C TRP A 650 -6.27 13.71 -28.68
N ILE A 651 -5.05 14.06 -28.30
CA ILE A 651 -4.10 14.78 -29.16
C ILE A 651 -2.98 13.83 -29.59
N LEU A 652 -2.89 13.52 -30.89
CA LEU A 652 -1.78 12.75 -31.47
C LEU A 652 -0.72 13.69 -32.06
N THR A 653 0.53 13.52 -31.63
CA THR A 653 1.69 14.26 -32.14
C THR A 653 2.71 13.31 -32.76
N SER A 654 3.11 13.52 -34.02
CA SER A 654 4.13 12.67 -34.66
C SER A 654 5.51 12.85 -34.01
N ALA A 655 6.25 11.74 -33.87
CA ALA A 655 7.59 11.72 -33.26
C ALA A 655 8.67 11.18 -34.21
N ASP A 656 8.35 10.18 -35.05
CA ASP A 656 9.19 9.68 -36.14
C ASP A 656 8.30 9.15 -37.27
N GLU A 657 8.47 9.65 -38.49
CA GLU A 657 7.64 9.27 -39.63
C GLU A 657 8.29 8.22 -40.55
N ASP A 658 9.55 7.82 -40.33
CA ASP A 658 10.32 6.90 -41.21
C ASP A 658 10.13 7.21 -42.72
N GLY A 659 10.22 8.51 -43.02
CA GLY A 659 10.14 9.06 -44.37
C GLY A 659 8.72 9.18 -44.95
N ALA A 660 7.67 8.97 -44.16
CA ALA A 660 6.30 9.26 -44.55
C ALA A 660 6.02 10.76 -44.60
N LEU A 661 4.95 11.14 -45.29
CA LEU A 661 4.29 12.43 -45.13
C LEU A 661 3.17 12.27 -44.10
N PHE A 662 3.29 12.97 -42.97
CA PHE A 662 2.28 13.02 -41.90
C PHE A 662 1.31 14.19 -42.08
N ARG A 663 0.02 13.97 -41.83
CA ARG A 663 -1.01 15.02 -41.74
C ARG A 663 -2.21 14.59 -40.89
N GLU A 664 -2.93 15.55 -40.34
CA GLU A 664 -4.31 15.37 -39.88
C GLU A 664 -5.24 15.12 -41.09
N SER A 665 -6.19 14.21 -40.94
CA SER A 665 -7.24 13.95 -41.94
C SER A 665 -8.32 15.02 -41.93
N ASP A 666 -9.23 14.96 -42.91
CA ASP A 666 -10.44 15.78 -42.91
C ASP A 666 -11.49 15.26 -41.90
N ASP A 667 -11.39 13.99 -41.50
CA ASP A 667 -12.18 13.38 -40.44
C ASP A 667 -11.56 13.67 -39.05
N PRO A 668 -12.36 14.00 -38.03
CA PRO A 668 -11.87 14.37 -36.70
C PRO A 668 -11.10 13.23 -36.04
N ASP A 669 -10.11 13.58 -35.22
CA ASP A 669 -9.30 12.64 -34.41
C ASP A 669 -8.58 11.55 -35.24
N THR A 670 -8.45 11.79 -36.55
CA THR A 670 -7.89 10.85 -37.52
C THR A 670 -6.64 11.43 -38.17
N TYR A 671 -5.58 10.63 -38.27
CA TYR A 671 -4.24 11.04 -38.71
C TYR A 671 -3.71 10.08 -39.76
N GLU A 672 -2.94 10.60 -40.72
CA GLU A 672 -2.52 9.86 -41.91
C GLU A 672 -1.01 9.94 -42.16
N TRP A 673 -0.42 8.80 -42.52
CA TRP A 673 0.97 8.67 -43.00
C TRP A 673 0.98 8.09 -44.40
N MET A 674 1.68 8.76 -45.33
CA MET A 674 1.79 8.32 -46.71
C MET A 674 3.24 8.16 -47.17
N TRP A 675 3.56 7.04 -47.80
CA TRP A 675 4.89 6.80 -48.39
C TRP A 675 4.83 6.87 -49.92
N ALA A 676 5.73 7.65 -50.52
CA ALA A 676 5.80 7.81 -51.98
C ALA A 676 6.57 6.68 -52.70
N GLY A 677 7.02 5.65 -51.97
CA GLY A 677 7.87 4.56 -52.46
C GLY A 677 7.15 3.22 -52.55
N SER A 678 7.88 2.20 -53.03
CA SER A 678 7.46 0.80 -52.99
C SER A 678 8.23 0.04 -51.91
N MET A 679 7.63 -1.01 -51.37
CA MET A 679 8.26 -1.97 -50.45
C MET A 679 8.32 -3.35 -51.10
N ASN A 680 9.45 -4.03 -51.00
CA ASN A 680 9.54 -5.44 -51.37
C ASN A 680 9.11 -6.31 -50.17
N ALA A 681 8.75 -7.56 -50.45
CA ALA A 681 8.51 -8.55 -49.41
C ALA A 681 9.71 -8.62 -48.42
N GLY A 682 9.42 -8.48 -47.13
CA GLY A 682 10.36 -8.41 -46.02
C GLY A 682 10.88 -7.01 -45.69
N ASP A 683 10.57 -5.97 -46.49
CA ASP A 683 10.87 -4.58 -46.11
C ASP A 683 9.87 -4.14 -45.01
N SER A 684 10.33 -3.30 -44.07
CA SER A 684 9.48 -2.75 -43.02
C SER A 684 9.55 -1.22 -42.93
N LYS A 685 8.51 -0.64 -42.35
CA LYS A 685 8.36 0.76 -41.99
C LYS A 685 7.94 0.88 -40.54
N THR A 686 8.58 1.77 -39.79
CA THR A 686 8.26 1.95 -38.36
C THR A 686 8.04 3.42 -38.08
N ILE A 687 6.82 3.78 -37.68
CA ILE A 687 6.52 5.13 -37.21
C ILE A 687 6.42 5.18 -35.69
N LYS A 688 6.56 6.38 -35.14
CA LYS A 688 6.32 6.67 -33.73
C LYS A 688 5.51 7.94 -33.58
N TYR A 689 4.57 7.94 -32.65
CA TYR A 689 3.81 9.13 -32.27
C TYR A 689 3.53 9.12 -30.76
N VAL A 690 3.33 10.30 -30.21
CA VAL A 690 2.91 10.51 -28.82
C VAL A 690 1.43 10.80 -28.81
N ILE A 691 0.68 10.08 -27.99
CA ILE A 691 -0.72 10.38 -27.72
C ILE A 691 -0.84 11.10 -26.38
N GLN A 692 -1.70 12.11 -26.29
CA GLN A 692 -2.02 12.82 -25.06
C GLN A 692 -3.54 12.83 -24.84
N TYR A 693 -4.00 12.53 -23.63
CA TYR A 693 -5.43 12.49 -23.31
C TYR A 693 -5.86 13.61 -22.35
N PRO A 694 -7.12 14.10 -22.41
CA PRO A 694 -7.60 15.24 -21.63
C PRO A 694 -7.48 15.07 -20.11
N ALA A 695 -7.34 16.20 -19.40
CA ALA A 695 -7.40 16.23 -17.94
C ALA A 695 -8.81 15.88 -17.45
N GLY A 696 -8.90 15.00 -16.44
CA GLY A 696 -10.18 14.55 -15.86
C GLY A 696 -11.02 13.66 -16.78
N GLU A 697 -10.38 12.99 -17.74
CA GLU A 697 -10.97 11.95 -18.57
C GLU A 697 -11.55 10.81 -17.68
N SER A 698 -12.62 10.14 -18.10
CA SER A 698 -13.22 9.09 -17.25
C SER A 698 -12.32 7.87 -17.13
N LEU A 699 -12.39 7.18 -15.99
CA LEU A 699 -11.80 5.85 -15.82
C LEU A 699 -12.54 4.86 -16.73
N ASP A 700 -11.91 4.47 -17.83
CA ASP A 700 -12.48 3.60 -18.86
C ASP A 700 -11.35 3.06 -19.76
N ASP A 701 -11.71 2.12 -20.64
CA ASP A 701 -10.86 1.62 -21.70
C ASP A 701 -11.07 2.44 -22.99
N TYR A 702 -9.98 3.01 -23.50
CA TYR A 702 -9.98 3.86 -24.67
C TYR A 702 -9.32 3.15 -25.85
N GLU A 703 -10.15 2.73 -26.80
CA GLU A 703 -9.71 1.98 -27.98
C GLU A 703 -9.10 2.88 -29.09
N PHE A 704 -8.14 2.31 -29.79
CA PHE A 704 -7.42 2.87 -30.93
C PHE A 704 -7.72 2.04 -32.18
N ASP A 705 -8.19 2.71 -33.22
CA ASP A 705 -8.44 2.07 -34.51
C ASP A 705 -7.37 2.50 -35.51
N GLY A 706 -6.76 1.54 -36.18
CA GLY A 706 -5.70 1.80 -37.15
C GLY A 706 -5.87 0.91 -38.35
N VAL A 707 -5.74 1.47 -39.54
CA VAL A 707 -5.79 0.72 -40.79
C VAL A 707 -4.65 1.08 -41.73
N VAL A 708 -4.10 0.08 -42.39
CA VAL A 708 -3.05 0.18 -43.40
C VAL A 708 -3.61 -0.26 -44.73
N SER A 709 -3.09 0.31 -45.80
CA SER A 709 -3.53 0.00 -47.14
C SER A 709 -2.44 0.28 -48.15
N ALA A 710 -2.47 -0.43 -49.27
CA ALA A 710 -1.49 -0.30 -50.33
C ALA A 710 -1.99 -0.92 -51.64
N TYR A 711 -1.26 -0.66 -52.73
CA TYR A 711 -1.41 -1.41 -53.97
C TYR A 711 -0.54 -2.65 -53.95
N VAL A 712 -1.18 -3.82 -54.15
CA VAL A 712 -0.51 -5.11 -54.30
C VAL A 712 -0.81 -5.65 -55.69
N ASN A 713 0.21 -5.82 -56.54
CA ASN A 713 0.06 -6.30 -57.92
C ASN A 713 -0.99 -5.51 -58.76
N ASN A 714 -1.06 -4.18 -58.59
CA ASN A 714 -2.06 -3.28 -59.18
C ASN A 714 -3.52 -3.48 -58.70
N VAL A 715 -3.73 -4.13 -57.56
CA VAL A 715 -5.02 -4.23 -56.88
C VAL A 715 -4.95 -3.41 -55.60
N ASP A 716 -5.99 -2.62 -55.31
CA ASP A 716 -6.13 -1.93 -54.02
C ASP A 716 -6.36 -2.99 -52.95
N VAL A 717 -5.55 -2.92 -51.90
CA VAL A 717 -5.75 -3.63 -50.64
C VAL A 717 -5.95 -2.57 -49.60
N ASP A 718 -7.22 -2.38 -49.23
CA ASP A 718 -7.66 -1.31 -48.35
C ASP A 718 -8.04 -1.87 -46.98
N ASP A 719 -7.94 -1.02 -45.96
CA ASP A 719 -8.47 -1.21 -44.61
C ASP A 719 -7.95 -2.47 -43.89
N ILE A 720 -6.65 -2.78 -44.00
CA ILE A 720 -6.01 -3.85 -43.21
C ILE A 720 -5.76 -3.34 -41.80
N ASN A 721 -6.37 -3.96 -40.80
CA ASN A 721 -6.24 -3.54 -39.41
C ASN A 721 -4.79 -3.56 -38.93
N VAL A 722 -4.43 -2.56 -38.13
CA VAL A 722 -3.24 -2.56 -37.29
C VAL A 722 -3.55 -3.41 -36.06
N LEU A 723 -2.82 -4.51 -35.90
CA LEU A 723 -2.95 -5.45 -34.79
C LEU A 723 -2.02 -5.05 -33.63
N GLY A 724 -2.02 -5.83 -32.55
CA GLY A 724 -1.22 -5.57 -31.35
C GLY A 724 -2.03 -4.78 -30.32
N ASP A 725 -1.37 -3.84 -29.66
CA ASP A 725 -1.99 -3.05 -28.60
C ASP A 725 -3.12 -2.17 -29.16
N SER A 726 -4.34 -2.34 -28.66
CA SER A 726 -5.54 -1.66 -29.18
C SER A 726 -6.16 -0.67 -28.21
N SER A 727 -5.85 -0.71 -26.92
CA SER A 727 -6.47 0.16 -25.92
C SER A 727 -5.46 0.78 -24.97
N ILE A 728 -5.91 1.87 -24.34
CA ILE A 728 -5.33 2.45 -23.13
C ILE A 728 -6.40 2.44 -22.05
N GLU A 729 -6.10 1.81 -20.92
CA GLU A 729 -6.91 1.79 -19.72
C GLU A 729 -6.54 2.99 -18.82
N LEU A 730 -7.56 3.73 -18.37
CA LEU A 730 -7.40 4.76 -17.35
C LEU A 730 -7.87 4.20 -16.00
N THR A 731 -6.94 3.97 -15.07
CA THR A 731 -7.18 3.43 -13.72
C THR A 731 -6.84 4.48 -12.65
N GLU A 732 -7.00 4.14 -11.37
CA GLU A 732 -6.67 5.07 -10.27
C GLU A 732 -5.18 5.03 -9.85
N ASP A 733 -4.26 4.31 -10.53
CA ASP A 733 -2.85 4.25 -10.05
C ASP A 733 -1.76 3.87 -11.09
N TRP A 734 -0.59 4.55 -11.00
CA TRP A 734 0.78 3.98 -10.91
C TRP A 734 1.94 4.90 -11.40
N ASN A 735 1.74 5.86 -12.32
CA ASN A 735 2.89 6.65 -12.86
C ASN A 735 2.85 8.18 -12.61
N PRO A 736 3.21 8.67 -11.41
CA PRO A 736 3.32 10.10 -11.12
C PRO A 736 4.59 10.75 -11.68
N TRP A 737 5.59 9.97 -12.12
CA TRP A 737 6.86 10.48 -12.66
C TRP A 737 6.74 10.90 -14.14
N ASP A 738 5.82 10.33 -14.93
CA ASP A 738 5.55 10.68 -16.35
C ASP A 738 6.86 10.78 -17.17
N ASP A 739 7.77 9.87 -16.87
CA ASP A 739 8.95 9.63 -17.65
C ASP A 739 8.71 8.41 -18.51
N ILE A 740 9.09 8.56 -19.77
CA ILE A 740 8.99 7.49 -20.75
C ILE A 740 9.98 6.37 -20.45
N GLY A 741 10.91 6.51 -19.49
CA GLY A 741 11.90 5.49 -19.14
C GLY A 741 11.49 4.48 -18.05
N SER A 742 10.42 4.75 -17.29
CA SER A 742 10.04 3.98 -16.10
C SER A 742 9.35 2.67 -16.45
N GLU A 743 9.78 1.52 -15.94
CA GLU A 743 9.15 0.22 -16.26
C GLU A 743 7.98 -0.08 -15.31
N GLU A 744 6.86 -0.57 -15.85
CA GLU A 744 5.66 -1.01 -15.11
C GLU A 744 6.01 -1.86 -13.89
N ASP A 745 5.36 -1.58 -12.75
CA ASP A 745 5.60 -2.20 -11.45
C ASP A 745 7.04 -2.09 -10.89
N GLU A 746 7.94 -1.33 -11.53
CA GLU A 746 9.26 -1.04 -10.96
C GLU A 746 9.25 0.18 -10.06
N VAL A 747 10.00 0.02 -8.97
CA VAL A 747 10.10 0.99 -7.92
C VAL A 747 10.84 2.25 -8.41
N VAL A 748 10.32 3.46 -8.09
CA VAL A 748 10.94 4.74 -8.51
C VAL A 748 12.43 4.72 -8.15
N THR A 749 13.31 4.67 -9.14
CA THR A 749 14.75 4.55 -8.86
C THR A 749 15.31 5.85 -8.31
N GLY A 750 16.43 5.77 -7.59
CA GLY A 750 17.14 6.98 -7.12
C GLY A 750 17.58 7.91 -8.26
N SER A 751 17.77 7.38 -9.47
CA SER A 751 18.03 8.17 -10.69
C SER A 751 16.81 8.97 -11.14
N GLU A 752 15.64 8.33 -11.17
CA GLU A 752 14.37 8.94 -11.55
C GLU A 752 13.95 10.01 -10.55
N LEU A 753 14.04 9.73 -9.24
CA LEU A 753 13.79 10.73 -8.21
C LEU A 753 14.73 11.95 -8.37
N GLN A 754 16.02 11.71 -8.65
CA GLN A 754 16.97 12.81 -8.83
C GLN A 754 16.66 13.67 -10.06
N GLU A 755 16.20 13.06 -11.15
CA GLU A 755 15.74 13.78 -12.35
C GLU A 755 14.43 14.54 -12.07
N ALA A 756 13.50 13.96 -11.31
CA ALA A 756 12.26 14.60 -10.86
C ALA A 756 12.51 15.85 -10.03
N ILE A 757 13.37 15.74 -9.02
CA ILE A 757 13.80 16.86 -8.18
C ILE A 757 14.43 17.96 -9.04
N LYS A 758 15.23 17.59 -10.03
CA LYS A 758 15.88 18.53 -10.94
C LYS A 758 14.85 19.26 -11.82
N CYS A 759 13.83 18.57 -12.35
CA CYS A 759 12.75 19.19 -13.10
C CYS A 759 11.94 20.16 -12.22
N TRP A 760 11.52 19.70 -11.05
CA TRP A 760 10.75 20.47 -10.07
C TRP A 760 11.47 21.74 -9.60
N ILE A 761 12.72 21.62 -9.13
CA ILE A 761 13.49 22.76 -8.60
C ILE A 761 13.76 23.81 -9.68
N ASN A 762 14.07 23.38 -10.89
CA ASN A 762 14.47 24.29 -11.97
C ASN A 762 13.29 24.82 -12.78
N LYS A 763 12.07 24.33 -12.54
CA LYS A 763 10.86 24.65 -13.32
C LYS A 763 11.10 24.43 -14.82
N ILE A 764 11.62 23.25 -15.13
CA ILE A 764 11.82 22.77 -16.49
C ILE A 764 10.93 21.56 -16.71
N ASP A 765 10.40 21.44 -17.92
CA ASP A 765 9.54 20.33 -18.30
C ASP A 765 10.31 19.00 -18.25
N ILE A 766 9.61 17.92 -17.93
CA ILE A 766 10.14 16.56 -17.87
C ILE A 766 10.69 16.20 -19.26
N PRO A 767 11.92 15.67 -19.35
CA PRO A 767 12.49 15.22 -20.62
C PRO A 767 11.56 14.22 -21.32
N GLU A 768 11.56 14.25 -22.65
CA GLU A 768 10.82 13.30 -23.51
C GLU A 768 9.28 13.47 -23.56
N THR A 769 8.61 13.75 -22.44
CA THR A 769 7.13 13.97 -22.39
C THR A 769 6.72 15.43 -22.43
N GLY A 770 7.56 16.34 -21.92
CA GLY A 770 7.27 17.78 -21.88
C GLY A 770 6.25 18.20 -20.81
N ALA A 771 5.92 17.30 -19.87
CA ALA A 771 5.03 17.61 -18.75
C ALA A 771 5.69 18.44 -17.65
N GLU A 772 4.89 19.10 -16.80
CA GLU A 772 5.42 19.86 -15.66
C GLU A 772 5.51 18.95 -14.44
N MET A 773 6.68 18.88 -13.79
CA MET A 773 6.78 18.25 -12.47
C MET A 773 6.20 19.19 -11.42
N THR A 774 4.93 18.99 -11.05
CA THR A 774 4.22 19.79 -10.03
C THR A 774 4.65 19.40 -8.61
N SER A 775 4.28 20.19 -7.61
CA SER A 775 4.58 19.86 -6.22
C SER A 775 3.86 18.60 -5.74
N ASP A 776 2.65 18.34 -6.24
CA ASP A 776 1.84 17.19 -5.83
C ASP A 776 2.41 15.92 -6.48
N ARG A 777 2.79 15.97 -7.76
CA ARG A 777 3.52 14.89 -8.44
C ARG A 777 4.89 14.62 -7.82
N MET A 778 5.62 15.67 -7.44
CA MET A 778 6.88 15.53 -6.72
C MET A 778 6.66 14.88 -5.35
N GLN A 779 5.57 15.19 -4.65
CA GLN A 779 5.20 14.54 -3.39
C GLN A 779 4.90 13.06 -3.59
N GLU A 780 4.18 12.70 -4.65
CA GLU A 780 3.85 11.31 -4.95
C GLU A 780 5.07 10.51 -5.41
N VAL A 781 5.92 11.07 -6.28
CA VAL A 781 7.21 10.46 -6.66
C VAL A 781 8.11 10.27 -5.44
N ILE A 782 8.08 11.20 -4.48
CA ILE A 782 8.78 11.04 -3.19
C ILE A 782 8.09 9.96 -2.35
N HIS A 783 6.76 9.92 -2.30
CA HIS A 783 6.01 8.93 -1.52
C HIS A 783 6.29 7.51 -2.03
N LEU A 784 6.10 7.28 -3.33
CA LEU A 784 6.47 6.04 -4.01
C LEU A 784 7.95 5.72 -3.83
N TRP A 785 8.83 6.73 -3.82
CA TRP A 785 10.26 6.50 -3.55
C TRP A 785 10.57 6.12 -2.09
N LEU A 786 9.70 6.48 -1.15
CA LEU A 786 9.88 6.23 0.29
C LEU A 786 9.22 4.94 0.77
N ILE A 787 8.21 4.43 0.06
CA ILE A 787 7.48 3.20 0.43
C ILE A 787 8.05 1.93 -0.22
N GLN A 788 9.25 2.02 -0.82
CA GLN A 788 10.00 0.95 -1.51
C GLN A 788 10.63 -0.08 -0.57
#